data_AF-A0A4Q3Y2K0-F1
#
_entry.id   AF-A0A4Q3Y2K0-F1
#
_cell.length_a   1.000
_cell.length_b   1.000
_cell.length_c   1.000
_cell.angle_alpha   90.00
_cell.angle_beta   90.00
_cell.angle_gamma   90.00
#
_symmetry.space_group_name_H-M   'P 1'
#
loop_
_entity.id
_entity.type
_entity.pdbx_description
1 polymer ?
#
loop_
_entity_poly.entity_id
_entity_poly.type
_entity_poly.pdbx_seq_one_letter_code
_entity_poly.pdbx_strand_id
1 'polypeptide(L)'
;MTLDRIQLLRNVGQFDSVAAGAHLPMGRLALTYAENGRGKTTLAAIFRSAATGDTGFATERRRLGSQHPPHIVISRAGVAPVQFLNGAWSAPRPPIAVFDDYFVSQNVCAGVEIETAHRQNLHELILGAQGVALNSTLQAHIARVEEHNRTLRTLDDAIPATARGTLSIDVFCALPARANIDQAVQEAERLLAAARSADLIRQAPQFQALSLPSFDKAAINALLGKTLADLEAATAGEVQQHLAKIGKDGASWVGDGLGRIGAASVGLDHEACPFCAQDLAGSHLIRHYQAYFSAGYEALKGEITEARAALTASHGDPAVLIFERAVRGAERSRAFWVDFLDVPAITIDTASVTPAWTAARDAVAAALDAKQASPLEAAQLQEVALSAIDSYEAAKAQVVTSSDALQGRNAQVAAVKAHAAVADVAELAAQLSRLQNTQARCLADVSTACDAYLAEKLAKGQTETLRDQARTALDNYRQTIFPAYQAAINDYLTRFNAGFRLDAVNSVNNRVGSSCTYSVLINNQAVPLVAQSAPSFRNTLSAGDRNALALAFFFASLDQDAQLCQKVVVIDDPMTSLDEHRSLTTVQEIRRLLSRVAQVIVLSHSKPFLCALWEGADAADRTAMRVSRDGAGSTLAPWDVRQDCITEHDKRHEMVSRYLQAANPAEERAVAIALRFILEAFARVAYPAAFPPGGLIGPFIGICEQRVNTPAQILSQADIDELRNLLAYANLFHHDSNPAWATQAINDQALTQFACRTLAFARRQ
;
A
#
# COMPACT_ATOMS: atom_id res chain seq x y z
N MET A 1 -18.85 -7.68 -36.73
CA MET A 1 -20.31 -7.55 -36.54
C MET A 1 -20.76 -6.33 -37.34
N THR A 2 -21.83 -6.41 -38.14
CA THR A 2 -22.27 -5.29 -39.02
C THR A 2 -23.64 -4.76 -38.61
N LEU A 3 -23.91 -3.50 -38.92
CA LEU A 3 -25.23 -2.89 -38.83
C LEU A 3 -26.00 -3.23 -40.12
N ASP A 4 -27.20 -3.75 -39.99
CA ASP A 4 -28.01 -4.17 -41.14
C ASP A 4 -28.91 -3.03 -41.62
N ARG A 5 -29.71 -2.42 -40.73
CA ARG A 5 -30.71 -1.40 -41.10
C ARG A 5 -30.96 -0.41 -39.98
N ILE A 6 -31.36 0.80 -40.34
CA ILE A 6 -31.95 1.76 -39.40
C ILE A 6 -33.46 1.54 -39.42
N GLN A 7 -33.98 0.76 -38.46
CA GLN A 7 -35.39 0.35 -38.44
C GLN A 7 -36.32 1.49 -38.06
N LEU A 8 -35.91 2.35 -37.11
CA LEU A 8 -36.72 3.45 -36.63
C LEU A 8 -35.85 4.63 -36.21
N LEU A 9 -36.22 5.82 -36.67
CA LEU A 9 -35.76 7.11 -36.14
C LEU A 9 -36.99 7.93 -35.75
N ARG A 10 -37.21 8.09 -34.45
CA ARG A 10 -38.37 8.83 -33.94
C ARG A 10 -37.93 9.92 -32.96
N ASN A 11 -38.51 11.12 -33.11
CA ASN A 11 -38.25 12.30 -32.28
C ASN A 11 -36.78 12.72 -32.17
N VAL A 12 -35.99 12.55 -33.24
CA VAL A 12 -34.54 12.82 -33.22
C VAL A 12 -34.10 13.65 -34.43
N GLY A 13 -33.51 14.81 -34.17
CA GLY A 13 -33.04 15.77 -35.15
C GLY A 13 -34.13 16.14 -36.14
N GLN A 14 -33.87 15.87 -37.43
CA GLN A 14 -34.82 16.10 -38.51
C GLN A 14 -35.79 14.93 -38.76
N PHE A 15 -35.72 13.86 -37.98
CA PHE A 15 -36.57 12.69 -38.11
C PHE A 15 -37.73 12.72 -37.08
N ASP A 16 -38.97 12.69 -37.57
CA ASP A 16 -40.17 12.69 -36.72
C ASP A 16 -40.58 11.28 -36.30
N SER A 17 -41.00 10.43 -37.24
CA SER A 17 -41.20 9.00 -37.04
C SER A 17 -40.93 8.24 -38.34
N VAL A 18 -39.66 8.00 -38.63
CA VAL A 18 -39.21 7.41 -39.89
C VAL A 18 -38.91 5.93 -39.71
N ALA A 19 -39.66 5.09 -40.42
CA ALA A 19 -39.43 3.64 -40.49
C ALA A 19 -38.97 3.16 -41.88
N ALA A 20 -38.86 4.06 -42.87
CA ALA A 20 -38.48 3.73 -44.24
C ALA A 20 -37.11 3.03 -44.35
N GLY A 21 -36.19 3.32 -43.41
CA GLY A 21 -34.89 2.66 -43.32
C GLY A 21 -34.97 1.15 -43.05
N ALA A 22 -36.10 0.63 -42.55
CA ALA A 22 -36.31 -0.81 -42.37
C ALA A 22 -36.29 -1.58 -43.70
N HIS A 23 -36.46 -0.90 -44.84
CA HIS A 23 -36.38 -1.49 -46.18
C HIS A 23 -35.05 -1.22 -46.90
N LEU A 24 -34.11 -0.52 -46.25
CA LEU A 24 -32.84 -0.09 -46.83
C LEU A 24 -31.67 -0.82 -46.14
N PRO A 25 -31.19 -1.95 -46.70
CA PRO A 25 -30.04 -2.66 -46.14
C PRO A 25 -28.76 -1.83 -46.24
N MET A 26 -27.90 -1.98 -45.23
CA MET A 26 -26.54 -1.47 -45.20
C MET A 26 -25.58 -2.62 -45.45
N GLY A 27 -25.02 -2.65 -46.66
CA GLY A 27 -23.96 -3.58 -47.05
C GLY A 27 -22.65 -3.27 -46.35
N ARG A 28 -21.59 -3.97 -46.75
CA ARG A 28 -20.24 -3.77 -46.21
C ARG A 28 -19.74 -2.34 -46.46
N LEU A 29 -20.07 -1.76 -47.61
CA LEU A 29 -19.97 -0.32 -47.88
C LEU A 29 -21.37 0.28 -47.98
N ALA A 30 -21.74 1.14 -47.05
CA ALA A 30 -23.03 1.85 -47.05
C ALA A 30 -22.81 3.34 -47.28
N LEU A 31 -23.31 3.86 -48.41
CA LEU A 31 -23.22 5.28 -48.75
C LEU A 31 -24.54 5.98 -48.44
N THR A 32 -24.47 7.11 -47.75
CA THR A 32 -25.63 7.95 -47.46
C THR A 32 -25.42 9.35 -47.98
N TYR A 33 -26.17 9.71 -49.03
CA TYR A 33 -26.21 11.08 -49.52
C TYR A 33 -27.19 11.93 -48.70
N ALA A 34 -26.80 13.10 -48.26
CA ALA A 34 -27.70 14.05 -47.60
C ALA A 34 -27.24 15.49 -47.80
N GLU A 35 -28.18 16.36 -48.20
CA GLU A 35 -27.96 17.81 -48.19
C GLU A 35 -27.68 18.32 -46.76
N ASN A 36 -27.02 19.47 -46.67
CA ASN A 36 -26.77 20.13 -45.39
C ASN A 36 -28.09 20.48 -44.69
N GLY A 37 -28.13 20.30 -43.37
CA GLY A 37 -29.32 20.54 -42.56
C GLY A 37 -30.38 19.42 -42.59
N ARG A 38 -30.18 18.32 -43.33
CA ARG A 38 -31.17 17.22 -43.43
C ARG A 38 -31.06 16.13 -42.36
N GLY A 39 -30.06 16.18 -41.48
CA GLY A 39 -29.91 15.20 -40.39
C GLY A 39 -28.75 14.23 -40.55
N LYS A 40 -27.81 14.50 -41.46
CA LYS A 40 -26.58 13.70 -41.65
C LYS A 40 -25.75 13.56 -40.36
N THR A 41 -25.38 14.70 -39.76
CA THR A 41 -24.68 14.76 -38.46
C THR A 41 -25.51 14.18 -37.31
N THR A 42 -26.84 14.16 -37.44
CA THR A 42 -27.70 13.45 -36.48
C THR A 42 -27.48 11.94 -36.55
N LEU A 43 -27.34 11.37 -37.76
CA LEU A 43 -27.03 9.94 -37.91
C LEU A 43 -25.65 9.60 -37.32
N ALA A 44 -24.63 10.43 -37.59
CA ALA A 44 -23.30 10.25 -37.00
C ALA A 44 -23.34 10.27 -35.46
N ALA A 45 -24.06 11.24 -34.87
CA ALA A 45 -24.25 11.34 -33.42
C ALA A 45 -25.01 10.13 -32.83
N ILE A 46 -26.00 9.59 -33.55
CA ILE A 46 -26.71 8.37 -33.15
C ILE A 46 -25.76 7.18 -33.11
N PHE A 47 -24.95 6.98 -34.15
CA PHE A 47 -23.98 5.89 -34.18
C PHE A 47 -22.92 6.04 -33.08
N ARG A 48 -22.45 7.27 -32.82
CA ARG A 48 -21.55 7.58 -31.71
C ARG A 48 -22.17 7.24 -30.36
N SER A 49 -23.41 7.68 -30.13
CA SER A 49 -24.18 7.37 -28.92
C SER A 49 -24.33 5.87 -28.69
N ALA A 50 -24.64 5.11 -29.74
CA ALA A 50 -24.75 3.65 -29.66
C ALA A 50 -23.41 2.99 -29.34
N ALA A 51 -22.31 3.53 -29.86
CA ALA A 51 -20.95 3.03 -29.65
C ALA A 51 -20.47 3.23 -28.21
N THR A 52 -20.55 4.47 -27.73
CA THR A 52 -20.02 4.87 -26.42
C THR A 52 -20.99 4.54 -25.29
N GLY A 53 -22.29 4.37 -25.59
CA GLY A 53 -23.35 4.31 -24.59
C GLY A 53 -23.66 5.67 -23.95
N ASP A 54 -22.98 6.74 -24.36
CA ASP A 54 -23.28 8.09 -23.90
C ASP A 54 -24.57 8.57 -24.57
N THR A 55 -25.61 8.67 -23.74
CA THR A 55 -26.97 8.98 -24.14
C THR A 55 -27.15 10.45 -24.50
N GLY A 56 -26.21 11.33 -24.10
CA GLY A 56 -26.23 12.76 -24.40
C GLY A 56 -26.27 13.02 -25.91
N PHE A 57 -25.44 12.32 -26.68
CA PHE A 57 -25.38 12.46 -28.14
C PHE A 57 -26.72 12.19 -28.85
N ALA A 58 -27.54 11.28 -28.32
CA ALA A 58 -28.88 11.02 -28.85
C ALA A 58 -29.94 11.97 -28.25
N THR A 59 -29.85 12.24 -26.95
CA THR A 59 -30.85 13.01 -26.19
C THR A 59 -30.84 14.50 -26.52
N GLU A 60 -29.65 15.10 -26.64
CA GLU A 60 -29.47 16.51 -27.04
C GLU A 60 -29.97 16.77 -28.46
N ARG A 61 -29.99 15.72 -29.28
CA ARG A 61 -30.56 15.73 -30.64
C ARG A 61 -32.06 15.47 -30.63
N ARG A 62 -32.80 15.63 -29.53
CA ARG A 62 -34.26 15.58 -29.56
C ARG A 62 -34.82 16.54 -30.60
N ARG A 63 -35.79 16.08 -31.38
CA ARG A 63 -36.48 16.89 -32.40
C ARG A 63 -37.06 18.15 -31.76
N LEU A 64 -36.78 19.32 -32.34
CA LEU A 64 -37.32 20.60 -31.87
C LEU A 64 -38.85 20.59 -31.98
N GLY A 65 -39.51 21.00 -30.90
CA GLY A 65 -40.98 21.00 -30.80
C GLY A 65 -41.60 19.64 -30.42
N SER A 66 -40.83 18.55 -30.32
CA SER A 66 -41.37 17.27 -29.84
C SER A 66 -41.40 17.20 -28.31
N GLN A 67 -42.51 16.71 -27.76
CA GLN A 67 -42.70 16.45 -26.32
C GLN A 67 -42.17 15.07 -25.90
N HIS A 68 -41.85 14.21 -26.86
CA HIS A 68 -41.45 12.83 -26.60
C HIS A 68 -39.93 12.66 -26.73
N PRO A 69 -39.31 11.78 -25.93
CA PRO A 69 -37.89 11.50 -26.05
C PRO A 69 -37.58 10.79 -27.38
N PRO A 70 -36.32 10.86 -27.85
CA PRO A 70 -35.85 10.07 -28.98
C PRO A 70 -36.12 8.57 -28.79
N HIS A 71 -36.56 7.91 -29.86
CA HIS A 71 -36.65 6.46 -29.94
C HIS A 71 -36.00 5.98 -31.23
N ILE A 72 -34.92 5.21 -31.09
CA ILE A 72 -34.08 4.77 -32.22
C ILE A 72 -33.96 3.25 -32.17
N VAL A 73 -34.06 2.60 -33.32
CA VAL A 73 -33.86 1.16 -33.45
C VAL A 73 -32.94 0.87 -34.64
N ILE A 74 -31.83 0.19 -34.38
CA ILE A 74 -30.84 -0.19 -35.39
C ILE A 74 -30.70 -1.71 -35.38
N SER A 75 -30.99 -2.34 -36.52
CA SER A 75 -30.78 -3.77 -36.74
C SER A 75 -29.31 -4.11 -36.88
N ARG A 76 -28.96 -5.30 -36.43
CA ARG A 76 -27.59 -5.84 -36.49
C ARG A 76 -27.66 -7.22 -37.14
N ALA A 77 -26.69 -7.54 -37.99
CA ALA A 77 -26.69 -8.81 -38.68
C ALA A 77 -26.52 -9.97 -37.67
N GLY A 78 -27.48 -10.91 -37.65
CA GLY A 78 -27.43 -12.12 -36.83
C GLY A 78 -27.58 -11.93 -35.32
N VAL A 79 -27.95 -10.73 -34.84
CA VAL A 79 -28.09 -10.42 -33.40
C VAL A 79 -29.32 -9.51 -33.19
N ALA A 80 -29.89 -9.52 -31.98
CA ALA A 80 -30.99 -8.62 -31.61
C ALA A 80 -30.67 -7.14 -31.94
N PRO A 81 -31.67 -6.32 -32.33
CA PRO A 81 -31.44 -4.91 -32.63
C PRO A 81 -30.94 -4.15 -31.39
N VAL A 82 -30.20 -3.07 -31.61
CA VAL A 82 -29.83 -2.12 -30.56
C VAL A 82 -30.84 -0.97 -30.56
N GLN A 83 -31.41 -0.69 -29.38
CA GLN A 83 -32.52 0.24 -29.21
C GLN A 83 -32.15 1.34 -28.23
N PHE A 84 -32.42 2.59 -28.60
CA PHE A 84 -32.44 3.72 -27.68
C PHE A 84 -33.90 4.00 -27.32
N LEU A 85 -34.28 3.70 -26.08
CA LEU A 85 -35.64 3.90 -25.59
C LEU A 85 -35.56 4.35 -24.13
N ASN A 86 -36.44 5.29 -23.76
CA ASN A 86 -36.50 5.85 -22.40
C ASN A 86 -35.16 6.41 -21.90
N GLY A 87 -34.37 7.01 -22.79
CA GLY A 87 -33.11 7.64 -22.44
C GLY A 87 -31.94 6.68 -22.25
N ALA A 88 -32.06 5.40 -22.61
CA ALA A 88 -30.99 4.41 -22.48
C ALA A 88 -30.85 3.53 -23.73
N TRP A 89 -29.62 3.08 -23.99
CA TRP A 89 -29.31 2.08 -25.02
C TRP A 89 -29.41 0.66 -24.46
N SER A 90 -29.99 -0.27 -25.23
CA SER A 90 -29.98 -1.70 -24.94
C SER A 90 -28.56 -2.30 -25.09
N ALA A 91 -28.17 -3.25 -24.24
CA ALA A 91 -26.92 -4.00 -24.36
C ALA A 91 -27.05 -5.25 -25.27
N PRO A 92 -25.95 -5.77 -25.86
CA PRO A 92 -24.58 -5.23 -25.87
C PRO A 92 -24.39 -4.10 -26.90
N ARG A 93 -23.43 -3.20 -26.68
CA ARG A 93 -23.10 -2.07 -27.57
C ARG A 93 -22.33 -2.53 -28.83
N PRO A 94 -22.63 -2.00 -30.02
CA PRO A 94 -21.87 -2.31 -31.23
C PRO A 94 -20.48 -1.63 -31.24
N PRO A 95 -19.43 -2.29 -31.75
CA PRO A 95 -18.09 -1.71 -31.85
C PRO A 95 -18.01 -0.75 -33.05
N ILE A 96 -18.41 0.51 -32.85
CA ILE A 96 -18.43 1.53 -33.90
C ILE A 96 -17.33 2.58 -33.64
N ALA A 97 -16.58 2.95 -34.68
CA ALA A 97 -15.70 4.12 -34.68
C ALA A 97 -16.31 5.20 -35.57
N VAL A 98 -16.39 6.44 -35.07
CA VAL A 98 -17.04 7.55 -35.78
C VAL A 98 -16.03 8.68 -36.00
N PHE A 99 -15.84 9.06 -37.27
CA PHE A 99 -15.21 10.31 -37.68
C PHE A 99 -16.29 11.32 -38.01
N ASP A 100 -16.31 12.43 -37.29
CA ASP A 100 -17.23 13.57 -37.44
C ASP A 100 -16.57 14.82 -36.82
N ASP A 101 -17.24 15.97 -36.90
CA ASP A 101 -16.77 17.22 -36.28
C ASP A 101 -16.51 17.08 -34.77
N TYR A 102 -17.24 16.20 -34.07
CA TYR A 102 -17.02 15.96 -32.66
C TYR A 102 -15.64 15.30 -32.42
N PHE A 103 -15.26 14.29 -33.20
CA PHE A 103 -13.93 13.69 -33.14
C PHE A 103 -12.83 14.74 -33.34
N VAL A 104 -13.00 15.63 -34.34
CA VAL A 104 -12.05 16.73 -34.61
C VAL A 104 -11.95 17.68 -33.40
N SER A 105 -13.10 18.12 -32.87
CA SER A 105 -13.15 19.03 -31.73
C SER A 105 -12.58 18.43 -30.44
N GLN A 106 -12.68 17.11 -30.26
CA GLN A 106 -12.18 16.46 -29.05
C GLN A 106 -10.68 16.18 -29.12
N ASN A 107 -10.16 15.79 -30.29
CA ASN A 107 -8.81 15.21 -30.40
C ASN A 107 -7.81 16.08 -31.18
N VAL A 108 -8.28 17.08 -31.92
CA VAL A 108 -7.44 17.87 -32.84
C VAL A 108 -7.46 19.34 -32.45
N CYS A 109 -8.59 20.03 -32.66
CA CYS A 109 -8.70 21.47 -32.41
C CYS A 109 -10.17 21.95 -32.34
N ALA A 110 -10.40 23.03 -31.60
CA ALA A 110 -11.66 23.78 -31.59
C ALA A 110 -11.51 24.99 -32.52
N GLY A 111 -12.08 24.90 -33.72
CA GLY A 111 -11.86 25.89 -34.78
C GLY A 111 -10.41 25.91 -35.27
N VAL A 112 -9.61 26.83 -34.73
CA VAL A 112 -8.16 26.95 -35.02
C VAL A 112 -7.28 26.78 -33.77
N GLU A 113 -7.89 26.63 -32.60
CA GLU A 113 -7.19 26.59 -31.32
C GLU A 113 -6.93 25.15 -30.83
N ILE A 114 -5.75 24.94 -30.24
CA ILE A 114 -5.42 23.70 -29.53
C ILE A 114 -5.41 23.98 -28.02
N GLU A 115 -6.39 23.40 -27.33
CA GLU A 115 -6.52 23.49 -25.88
C GLU A 115 -5.81 22.35 -25.17
N THR A 116 -5.70 22.47 -23.84
CA THR A 116 -5.16 21.41 -22.99
C THR A 116 -6.00 20.13 -23.07
N ALA A 117 -7.33 20.25 -23.16
CA ALA A 117 -8.22 19.10 -23.29
C ALA A 117 -7.92 18.28 -24.55
N HIS A 118 -7.66 18.92 -25.70
CA HIS A 118 -7.32 18.20 -26.94
C HIS A 118 -6.04 17.38 -26.78
N ARG A 119 -5.03 17.92 -26.07
CA ARG A 119 -3.77 17.23 -25.79
C ARG A 119 -3.97 16.05 -24.84
N GLN A 120 -4.88 16.16 -23.87
CA GLN A 120 -5.22 15.06 -22.96
C GLN A 120 -5.99 13.95 -23.69
N ASN A 121 -7.02 14.31 -24.45
CA ASN A 121 -7.80 13.37 -25.26
C ASN A 121 -6.93 12.65 -26.30
N LEU A 122 -6.03 13.36 -26.99
CA LEU A 122 -5.09 12.75 -27.92
C LEU A 122 -4.14 11.77 -27.21
N HIS A 123 -3.69 12.09 -25.99
CA HIS A 123 -2.90 11.16 -25.20
C HIS A 123 -3.69 9.89 -24.86
N GLU A 124 -4.95 10.01 -24.47
CA GLU A 124 -5.82 8.85 -24.22
C GLU A 124 -6.08 8.03 -25.49
N LEU A 125 -6.30 8.71 -26.63
CA LEU A 125 -6.46 8.07 -27.94
C LEU A 125 -5.21 7.25 -28.32
N ILE A 126 -4.01 7.82 -28.14
CA ILE A 126 -2.73 7.15 -28.43
C ILE A 126 -2.49 5.97 -27.47
N LEU A 127 -2.78 6.15 -26.17
CA LEU A 127 -2.64 5.07 -25.19
C LEU A 127 -3.58 3.89 -25.49
N GLY A 128 -4.79 4.18 -25.96
CA GLY A 128 -5.82 3.18 -26.22
C GLY A 128 -6.22 2.38 -24.97
N ALA A 129 -7.00 1.32 -25.18
CA ALA A 129 -7.53 0.49 -24.10
C ALA A 129 -6.42 -0.14 -23.23
N GLN A 130 -5.30 -0.54 -23.84
CA GLN A 130 -4.18 -1.15 -23.12
C GLN A 130 -3.47 -0.14 -22.20
N GLY A 131 -3.18 1.07 -22.70
CA GLY A 131 -2.55 2.10 -21.87
C GLY A 131 -3.45 2.58 -20.73
N VAL A 132 -4.77 2.68 -20.98
CA VAL A 132 -5.76 2.98 -19.93
C VAL A 132 -5.79 1.86 -18.88
N ALA A 133 -5.78 0.59 -19.29
CA ALA A 133 -5.72 -0.55 -18.37
C ALA A 133 -4.44 -0.52 -17.51
N LEU A 134 -3.27 -0.33 -18.12
CA LEU A 134 -1.99 -0.21 -17.40
C LEU A 134 -1.98 0.95 -16.40
N ASN A 135 -2.52 2.11 -16.80
CA ASN A 135 -2.65 3.25 -15.90
C ASN A 135 -3.63 2.96 -14.74
N SER A 136 -4.76 2.30 -15.02
CA SER A 136 -5.72 1.91 -13.98
C SER A 136 -5.12 0.96 -12.95
N THR A 137 -4.33 -0.03 -13.39
CA THR A 137 -3.58 -0.95 -12.52
C THR A 137 -2.59 -0.19 -11.64
N LEU A 138 -1.83 0.76 -12.22
CA LEU A 138 -0.91 1.61 -11.46
C LEU A 138 -1.65 2.44 -10.40
N GLN A 139 -2.75 3.09 -10.76
CA GLN A 139 -3.55 3.89 -9.81
C GLN A 139 -4.15 3.02 -8.69
N ALA A 140 -4.61 1.80 -9.00
CA ALA A 140 -5.10 0.86 -8.01
C ALA A 140 -4.02 0.49 -6.99
N HIS A 141 -2.79 0.23 -7.44
CA HIS A 141 -1.67 -0.03 -6.53
C HIS A 141 -1.27 1.20 -5.71
N ILE A 142 -1.27 2.40 -6.28
CA ILE A 142 -1.03 3.66 -5.54
C ILE A 142 -2.06 3.82 -4.42
N ALA A 143 -3.35 3.69 -4.74
CA ALA A 143 -4.43 3.78 -3.75
C ALA A 143 -4.29 2.71 -2.67
N ARG A 144 -3.88 1.48 -3.03
CA ARG A 144 -3.65 0.41 -2.07
C ARG A 144 -2.46 0.68 -1.14
N VAL A 145 -1.39 1.31 -1.63
CA VAL A 145 -0.26 1.74 -0.78
C VAL A 145 -0.70 2.80 0.24
N GLU A 146 -1.57 3.74 -0.16
CA GLU A 146 -2.14 4.71 0.79
C GLU A 146 -3.03 4.04 1.85
N GLU A 147 -3.78 3.00 1.48
CA GLU A 147 -4.51 2.17 2.45
C GLU A 147 -3.58 1.46 3.44
N HIS A 148 -2.48 0.88 2.95
CA HIS A 148 -1.46 0.28 3.81
C HIS A 148 -0.85 1.30 4.77
N ASN A 149 -0.57 2.53 4.31
CA ASN A 149 -0.06 3.60 5.17
C ASN A 149 -1.05 3.97 6.29
N ARG A 150 -2.35 4.03 5.98
CA ARG A 150 -3.39 4.28 6.99
C ARG A 150 -3.49 3.13 7.99
N THR A 151 -3.52 1.90 7.51
CA THR A 151 -3.59 0.70 8.34
C THR A 151 -2.37 0.56 9.25
N LEU A 152 -1.16 0.81 8.74
CA LEU A 152 0.07 0.81 9.54
C LEU A 152 0.06 1.84 10.67
N ARG A 153 -0.50 3.04 10.44
CA ARG A 153 -0.66 4.05 11.51
C ARG A 153 -1.61 3.54 12.60
N THR A 154 -2.74 2.96 12.22
CA THR A 154 -3.69 2.37 13.19
C THR A 154 -3.06 1.22 13.98
N LEU A 155 -2.28 0.36 13.33
CA LEU A 155 -1.56 -0.74 13.98
C LEU A 155 -0.41 -0.23 14.87
N ASP A 156 0.24 0.87 14.51
CA ASP A 156 1.24 1.55 15.36
C ASP A 156 0.61 2.10 16.64
N ASP A 157 -0.51 2.81 16.50
CA ASP A 157 -1.26 3.36 17.63
C ASP A 157 -1.79 2.27 18.58
N ALA A 158 -2.06 1.06 18.06
CA ALA A 158 -2.48 -0.09 18.86
C ALA A 158 -1.37 -0.67 19.74
N ILE A 159 -0.09 -0.38 19.46
CA ILE A 159 1.05 -0.85 20.25
C ILE A 159 1.42 0.23 21.29
N PRO A 160 1.20 -0.02 22.59
CA PRO A 160 1.35 1.00 23.63
C PRO A 160 2.75 1.63 23.63
N ALA A 161 2.82 2.97 23.62
CA ALA A 161 4.08 3.70 23.70
C ALA A 161 4.86 3.39 24.99
N THR A 162 4.14 3.11 26.09
CA THR A 162 4.72 2.66 27.36
C THR A 162 5.43 1.31 27.25
N ALA A 163 4.93 0.39 26.42
CA ALA A 163 5.57 -0.89 26.16
C ALA A 163 6.85 -0.74 25.32
N ARG A 164 6.86 0.20 24.36
CA ARG A 164 7.99 0.47 23.46
C ARG A 164 9.12 1.27 24.10
N GLY A 165 8.79 2.16 25.04
CA GLY A 165 9.74 3.11 25.60
C GLY A 165 10.32 4.03 24.52
N THR A 166 11.64 4.04 24.38
CA THR A 166 12.35 4.85 23.38
C THR A 166 12.55 4.16 22.03
N LEU A 167 12.15 2.89 21.91
CA LEU A 167 12.31 2.12 20.67
C LEU A 167 11.30 2.57 19.62
N SER A 168 11.76 2.66 18.37
CA SER A 168 10.84 2.75 17.23
C SER A 168 10.01 1.47 17.15
N ILE A 169 8.81 1.57 16.58
CA ILE A 169 7.92 0.42 16.42
C ILE A 169 8.60 -0.74 15.66
N ASP A 170 9.38 -0.41 14.63
CA ASP A 170 10.10 -1.40 13.82
C ASP A 170 11.12 -2.17 14.66
N VAL A 171 11.89 -1.48 15.50
CA VAL A 171 12.89 -2.12 16.37
C VAL A 171 12.21 -2.93 17.47
N PHE A 172 11.12 -2.41 18.05
CA PHE A 172 10.37 -3.10 19.09
C PHE A 172 9.71 -4.40 18.58
N CYS A 173 9.03 -4.33 17.42
CA CYS A 173 8.37 -5.50 16.83
C CYS A 173 9.36 -6.60 16.46
N ALA A 174 10.61 -6.24 16.14
CA ALA A 174 11.70 -7.13 15.78
C ALA A 174 12.48 -7.71 16.98
N LEU A 175 12.13 -7.36 18.23
CA LEU A 175 12.78 -7.94 19.40
C LEU A 175 12.53 -9.45 19.46
N PRO A 176 13.58 -10.28 19.58
CA PRO A 176 13.41 -11.73 19.67
C PRO A 176 12.84 -12.12 21.03
N ALA A 177 12.02 -13.17 21.05
CA ALA A 177 11.58 -13.79 22.30
C ALA A 177 12.79 -14.34 23.07
N ARG A 178 12.82 -14.12 24.39
CA ARG A 178 13.87 -14.58 25.28
C ARG A 178 13.30 -15.54 26.31
N ALA A 179 13.90 -16.73 26.42
CA ALA A 179 13.58 -17.67 27.48
C ALA A 179 13.93 -17.08 28.86
N ASN A 180 13.09 -17.36 29.86
CA ASN A 180 13.26 -16.90 31.24
C ASN A 180 13.38 -15.36 31.37
N ILE A 181 12.65 -14.61 30.54
CA ILE A 181 12.70 -13.13 30.56
C ILE A 181 12.32 -12.57 31.94
N ASP A 182 11.35 -13.17 32.63
CA ASP A 182 10.93 -12.72 33.97
C ASP A 182 12.07 -12.83 35.00
N GLN A 183 12.83 -13.93 34.96
CA GLN A 183 14.01 -14.11 35.83
C GLN A 183 15.11 -13.09 35.49
N ALA A 184 15.33 -12.82 34.20
CA ALA A 184 16.33 -11.84 33.77
C ALA A 184 15.95 -10.41 34.17
N VAL A 185 14.66 -10.06 34.13
CA VAL A 185 14.15 -8.75 34.60
C VAL A 185 14.35 -8.63 36.10
N GLN A 186 13.94 -9.64 36.89
CA GLN A 186 14.13 -9.63 38.35
C GLN A 186 15.60 -9.49 38.76
N GLU A 187 16.51 -10.19 38.09
CA GLU A 187 17.95 -10.09 38.37
C GLU A 187 18.49 -8.69 38.02
N ALA A 188 18.09 -8.14 36.87
CA ALA A 188 18.50 -6.78 36.48
C ALA A 188 17.95 -5.70 37.43
N GLU A 189 16.73 -5.87 37.97
CA GLU A 189 16.15 -5.00 39.00
C GLU A 189 16.99 -5.02 40.28
N ARG A 190 17.40 -6.22 40.75
CA ARG A 190 18.26 -6.37 41.93
C ARG A 190 19.63 -5.74 41.73
N LEU A 191 20.26 -5.96 40.58
CA LEU A 191 21.56 -5.36 40.25
C LEU A 191 21.48 -3.83 40.19
N LEU A 192 20.42 -3.28 39.59
CA LEU A 192 20.21 -1.83 39.54
C LEU A 192 19.94 -1.25 40.93
N ALA A 193 19.13 -1.91 41.75
CA ALA A 193 18.90 -1.52 43.15
C ALA A 193 20.21 -1.50 43.93
N ALA A 194 21.04 -2.53 43.77
CA ALA A 194 22.36 -2.60 44.41
C ALA A 194 23.29 -1.45 43.97
N ALA A 195 23.35 -1.16 42.67
CA ALA A 195 24.15 -0.06 42.14
C ALA A 195 23.68 1.31 42.65
N ARG A 196 22.36 1.54 42.75
CA ARG A 196 21.79 2.79 43.31
C ARG A 196 22.07 2.97 44.79
N SER A 197 22.21 1.88 45.53
CA SER A 197 22.52 1.87 46.96
C SER A 197 24.02 1.59 47.23
N ALA A 198 24.92 1.86 46.27
CA ALA A 198 26.33 1.48 46.35
C ALA A 198 27.05 1.97 47.62
N ASP A 199 26.82 3.21 48.07
CA ASP A 199 27.42 3.72 49.31
C ASP A 199 26.90 2.99 50.55
N LEU A 200 25.59 2.71 50.62
CA LEU A 200 24.98 1.96 51.71
C LEU A 200 25.47 0.50 51.73
N ILE A 201 25.55 -0.15 50.56
CA ILE A 201 26.06 -1.51 50.39
C ILE A 201 27.54 -1.60 50.78
N ARG A 202 28.35 -0.59 50.45
CA ARG A 202 29.76 -0.52 50.84
C ARG A 202 29.90 -0.54 52.36
N GLN A 203 29.12 0.29 53.05
CA GLN A 203 29.17 0.46 54.51
C GLN A 203 28.44 -0.66 55.29
N ALA A 204 27.51 -1.37 54.66
CA ALA A 204 26.72 -2.42 55.32
C ALA A 204 27.60 -3.55 55.86
N PRO A 205 27.48 -3.93 57.14
CA PRO A 205 28.31 -4.98 57.73
C PRO A 205 28.00 -6.37 57.16
N GLN A 206 29.02 -7.21 57.11
CA GLN A 206 28.87 -8.65 56.87
C GLN A 206 28.26 -9.34 58.11
N PHE A 207 27.71 -10.53 57.93
CA PHE A 207 27.20 -11.33 59.04
C PHE A 207 28.35 -11.78 59.94
N GLN A 208 28.28 -11.43 61.22
CA GLN A 208 29.25 -11.83 62.25
C GLN A 208 28.86 -13.17 62.87
N ALA A 209 29.85 -13.90 63.38
CA ALA A 209 29.59 -15.14 64.12
C ALA A 209 28.87 -14.85 65.44
N LEU A 210 27.83 -15.61 65.74
CA LEU A 210 27.18 -15.60 67.06
C LEU A 210 27.89 -16.62 67.94
N SER A 211 28.73 -16.15 68.88
CA SER A 211 29.48 -17.01 69.78
C SER A 211 28.88 -17.03 71.18
N LEU A 212 28.80 -18.23 71.75
CA LEU A 212 28.45 -18.49 73.14
C LEU A 212 29.59 -19.31 73.78
N PRO A 213 29.95 -19.06 75.05
CA PRO A 213 30.93 -19.88 75.77
C PRO A 213 30.43 -21.33 75.94
N SER A 214 31.29 -22.22 76.43
CA SER A 214 30.92 -23.60 76.78
C SER A 214 31.31 -23.89 78.21
N PHE A 215 30.60 -24.82 78.84
CA PHE A 215 30.97 -25.32 80.15
C PHE A 215 31.88 -26.54 80.01
N ASP A 216 33.11 -26.43 80.48
CA ASP A 216 34.03 -27.57 80.54
C ASP A 216 33.67 -28.47 81.73
N LYS A 217 32.72 -29.38 81.51
CA LYS A 217 32.26 -30.34 82.54
C LYS A 217 33.42 -31.14 83.13
N ALA A 218 34.44 -31.47 82.33
CA ALA A 218 35.56 -32.29 82.77
C ALA A 218 36.47 -31.49 83.70
N ALA A 219 36.83 -30.25 83.33
CA ALA A 219 37.64 -29.37 84.17
C ALA A 219 36.91 -29.00 85.48
N ILE A 220 35.61 -28.72 85.41
CA ILE A 220 34.78 -28.41 86.60
C ILE A 220 34.74 -29.64 87.54
N ASN A 221 34.43 -30.83 87.02
CA ASN A 221 34.41 -32.04 87.85
C ASN A 221 35.79 -32.43 88.38
N ALA A 222 36.87 -32.19 87.63
CA ALA A 222 38.23 -32.41 88.10
C ALA A 222 38.53 -31.51 89.31
N LEU A 223 38.14 -30.23 89.27
CA LEU A 223 38.29 -29.30 90.40
C LEU A 223 37.40 -29.68 91.60
N LEU A 224 36.13 -30.03 91.36
CA LEU A 224 35.21 -30.48 92.41
C LEU A 224 35.68 -31.80 93.06
N GLY A 225 36.36 -32.66 92.31
CA GLY A 225 36.88 -33.95 92.76
C GLY A 225 38.24 -33.87 93.48
N LYS A 226 38.96 -32.75 93.42
CA LYS A 226 40.22 -32.59 94.16
C LYS A 226 39.99 -32.74 95.67
N THR A 227 40.81 -33.57 96.30
CA THR A 227 40.93 -33.70 97.75
C THR A 227 42.41 -33.60 98.13
N LEU A 228 42.73 -33.35 99.41
CA LEU A 228 44.10 -33.52 99.90
C LEU A 228 44.36 -35.01 100.19
N ALA A 229 45.30 -35.62 99.49
CA ALA A 229 45.64 -37.04 99.63
C ALA A 229 46.53 -37.37 100.84
N ASP A 230 47.15 -36.36 101.46
CA ASP A 230 48.26 -36.55 102.42
C ASP A 230 47.90 -36.26 103.90
N LEU A 231 46.63 -36.09 104.22
CA LEU A 231 46.16 -36.00 105.60
C LEU A 231 45.68 -37.37 106.05
N GLU A 232 46.45 -38.04 106.92
CA GLU A 232 46.11 -39.33 107.53
C GLU A 232 44.62 -39.36 107.89
N ALA A 233 43.85 -40.28 107.29
CA ALA A 233 42.39 -40.28 107.36
C ALA A 233 41.83 -40.26 108.80
N ALA A 234 42.61 -40.75 109.77
CA ALA A 234 42.29 -40.67 111.19
C ALA A 234 42.40 -39.23 111.75
N THR A 235 43.40 -38.46 111.33
CA THR A 235 43.69 -37.08 111.73
C THR A 235 42.66 -36.09 111.16
N ALA A 236 42.25 -36.28 109.90
CA ALA A 236 41.19 -35.48 109.28
C ALA A 236 39.81 -35.73 109.93
N GLY A 237 39.51 -36.97 110.32
CA GLY A 237 38.24 -37.34 110.95
C GLY A 237 38.03 -36.70 112.33
N GLU A 238 39.08 -36.68 113.17
CA GLU A 238 39.02 -35.99 114.48
C GLU A 238 38.84 -34.47 114.32
N VAL A 239 39.55 -33.86 113.38
CA VAL A 239 39.43 -32.42 113.08
C VAL A 239 38.03 -32.09 112.57
N GLN A 240 37.48 -32.85 111.62
CA GLN A 240 36.12 -32.62 111.11
C GLN A 240 35.04 -32.80 112.19
N GLN A 241 35.13 -33.85 113.02
CA GLN A 241 34.21 -34.03 114.16
C GLN A 241 34.29 -32.86 115.14
N HIS A 242 35.49 -32.32 115.36
CA HIS A 242 35.67 -31.17 116.24
C HIS A 242 35.14 -29.88 115.61
N LEU A 243 35.43 -29.63 114.33
CA LEU A 243 34.89 -28.47 113.59
C LEU A 243 33.36 -28.47 113.55
N ALA A 244 32.72 -29.65 113.41
CA ALA A 244 31.27 -29.79 113.47
C ALA A 244 30.67 -29.35 114.83
N LYS A 245 31.41 -29.50 115.94
CA LYS A 245 31.00 -29.02 117.27
C LYS A 245 31.11 -27.50 117.44
N ILE A 246 32.02 -26.86 116.69
CA ILE A 246 32.20 -25.40 116.71
C ILE A 246 31.04 -24.69 115.98
N GLY A 247 30.46 -25.35 114.98
CA GLY A 247 29.29 -24.87 114.24
C GLY A 247 29.67 -24.27 112.88
N LYS A 248 28.70 -23.55 112.27
CA LYS A 248 28.85 -22.94 110.94
C LYS A 248 30.06 -21.99 110.92
N ASP A 249 30.87 -22.06 109.88
CA ASP A 249 32.13 -21.31 109.70
C ASP A 249 33.27 -21.66 110.68
N GLY A 250 33.10 -22.74 111.48
CA GLY A 250 34.11 -23.19 112.44
C GLY A 250 35.48 -23.48 111.82
N ALA A 251 35.52 -24.00 110.59
CA ALA A 251 36.77 -24.22 109.86
C ALA A 251 37.51 -22.91 109.55
N SER A 252 36.79 -21.85 109.16
CA SER A 252 37.40 -20.55 108.89
C SER A 252 37.95 -19.93 110.17
N TRP A 253 37.16 -19.95 111.25
CA TRP A 253 37.56 -19.42 112.54
C TRP A 253 38.79 -20.12 113.12
N VAL A 254 38.85 -21.46 113.02
CA VAL A 254 40.02 -22.23 113.46
C VAL A 254 41.23 -21.97 112.58
N GLY A 255 41.07 -21.92 111.26
CA GLY A 255 42.17 -21.58 110.34
C GLY A 255 42.76 -20.20 110.62
N ASP A 256 41.89 -19.19 110.79
CA ASP A 256 42.29 -17.83 111.16
C ASP A 256 42.96 -17.78 112.54
N GLY A 257 42.44 -18.56 113.49
CA GLY A 257 43.02 -18.72 114.82
C GLY A 257 44.41 -19.35 114.78
N LEU A 258 44.61 -20.38 113.96
CA LEU A 258 45.91 -21.02 113.76
C LEU A 258 46.96 -20.05 113.22
N GLY A 259 46.58 -19.25 112.22
CA GLY A 259 47.45 -18.22 111.63
C GLY A 259 47.92 -17.18 112.65
N ARG A 260 47.28 -17.06 113.82
CA ARG A 260 47.62 -16.11 114.88
C ARG A 260 48.48 -16.71 116.01
N ILE A 261 48.68 -18.04 116.05
CA ILE A 261 49.48 -18.72 117.10
C ILE A 261 50.92 -18.17 117.12
N GLY A 262 51.56 -18.03 115.96
CA GLY A 262 52.93 -17.53 115.87
C GLY A 262 53.08 -16.13 116.46
N ALA A 263 52.12 -15.23 116.18
CA ALA A 263 52.11 -13.88 116.75
C ALA A 263 51.82 -13.88 118.26
N ALA A 264 50.93 -14.76 118.74
CA ALA A 264 50.61 -14.88 120.16
C ALA A 264 51.74 -15.51 121.01
N SER A 265 52.67 -16.23 120.37
CA SER A 265 53.78 -16.94 121.02
C SER A 265 55.08 -16.12 121.08
N VAL A 266 55.08 -14.88 120.57
CA VAL A 266 56.27 -14.02 120.55
C VAL A 266 56.76 -13.72 121.97
N GLY A 267 58.01 -14.08 122.27
CA GLY A 267 58.64 -13.89 123.58
C GLY A 267 58.41 -15.01 124.59
N LEU A 268 57.71 -16.09 124.19
CA LEU A 268 57.52 -17.31 124.97
C LEU A 268 58.40 -18.44 124.41
N ASP A 269 58.74 -19.42 125.25
CA ASP A 269 59.49 -20.63 124.89
C ASP A 269 58.60 -21.79 124.40
N HIS A 270 57.30 -21.53 124.27
CA HIS A 270 56.26 -22.49 123.86
C HIS A 270 55.20 -21.81 122.98
N GLU A 271 54.39 -22.61 122.26
CA GLU A 271 53.28 -22.08 121.46
C GLU A 271 52.09 -21.74 122.37
N ALA A 272 51.67 -20.48 122.39
CA ALA A 272 50.54 -20.01 123.19
C ALA A 272 49.26 -19.95 122.36
N CYS A 273 48.16 -20.41 122.98
CA CYS A 273 46.84 -20.29 122.39
C CYS A 273 46.45 -18.80 122.23
N PRO A 274 46.13 -18.32 121.02
CA PRO A 274 45.79 -16.91 120.80
C PRO A 274 44.47 -16.48 121.44
N PHE A 275 43.68 -17.42 121.98
CA PHE A 275 42.42 -17.13 122.67
C PHE A 275 42.58 -17.06 124.19
N CYS A 276 43.21 -18.07 124.81
CA CYS A 276 43.28 -18.20 126.28
C CYS A 276 44.72 -18.13 126.85
N ALA A 277 45.73 -17.92 126.01
CA ALA A 277 47.16 -17.87 126.36
C ALA A 277 47.71 -19.13 127.04
N GLN A 278 47.00 -20.26 126.99
CA GLN A 278 47.51 -21.54 127.49
C GLN A 278 48.58 -22.11 126.55
N ASP A 279 49.54 -22.84 127.13
CA ASP A 279 50.52 -23.62 126.38
C ASP A 279 49.83 -24.72 125.57
N LEU A 280 50.10 -24.73 124.26
CA LEU A 280 49.52 -25.65 123.28
C LEU A 280 50.28 -26.98 123.18
N ALA A 281 51.44 -27.13 123.84
CA ALA A 281 52.27 -28.33 123.75
C ALA A 281 51.52 -29.63 124.15
N GLY A 282 50.55 -29.53 125.05
CA GLY A 282 49.71 -30.66 125.49
C GLY A 282 48.49 -30.96 124.61
N SER A 283 48.18 -30.12 123.62
CA SER A 283 47.00 -30.29 122.77
C SER A 283 47.29 -31.17 121.57
N HIS A 284 46.76 -32.39 121.56
CA HIS A 284 46.84 -33.27 120.40
C HIS A 284 46.15 -32.66 119.15
N LEU A 285 45.09 -31.87 119.37
CA LEU A 285 44.27 -31.31 118.31
C LEU A 285 44.98 -30.20 117.50
N ILE A 286 45.96 -29.49 118.10
CA ILE A 286 46.60 -28.33 117.45
C ILE A 286 47.51 -28.75 116.28
N ARG A 287 48.24 -29.86 116.45
CA ARG A 287 49.08 -30.45 115.40
C ARG A 287 48.23 -30.97 114.25
N HIS A 288 47.08 -31.57 114.58
CA HIS A 288 46.10 -32.01 113.60
C HIS A 288 45.52 -30.86 112.79
N TYR A 289 45.26 -29.71 113.41
CA TYR A 289 44.85 -28.51 112.68
C TYR A 289 45.96 -27.93 111.80
N GLN A 290 47.21 -27.89 112.26
CA GLN A 290 48.35 -27.38 111.48
C GLN A 290 48.58 -28.24 110.22
N ALA A 291 48.40 -29.56 110.34
CA ALA A 291 48.40 -30.47 109.21
C ALA A 291 47.16 -30.24 108.30
N TYR A 292 45.98 -30.04 108.88
CA TYR A 292 44.71 -29.87 108.16
C TYR A 292 44.66 -28.57 107.33
N PHE A 293 45.15 -27.45 107.86
CA PHE A 293 45.22 -26.15 107.18
C PHE A 293 46.60 -25.92 106.51
N SER A 294 47.03 -26.86 105.67
CA SER A 294 48.30 -26.79 104.95
C SER A 294 48.28 -25.82 103.75
N ALA A 295 49.46 -25.53 103.18
CA ALA A 295 49.57 -24.74 101.95
C ALA A 295 48.74 -25.30 100.77
N GLY A 296 48.52 -26.62 100.72
CA GLY A 296 47.67 -27.26 99.71
C GLY A 296 46.17 -26.96 99.89
N TYR A 297 45.70 -26.71 101.11
CA TYR A 297 44.31 -26.34 101.39
C TYR A 297 44.00 -24.91 100.91
N GLU A 298 44.89 -23.95 101.19
CA GLU A 298 44.75 -22.57 100.72
C GLU A 298 44.87 -22.46 99.20
N ALA A 299 45.78 -23.24 98.57
CA ALA A 299 45.87 -23.31 97.12
C ALA A 299 44.57 -23.81 96.47
N LEU A 300 43.94 -24.86 97.02
CA LEU A 300 42.67 -25.38 96.51
C LEU A 300 41.52 -24.36 96.63
N LYS A 301 41.43 -23.62 97.75
CA LYS A 301 40.44 -22.53 97.89
C LYS A 301 40.69 -21.38 96.92
N GLY A 302 41.95 -21.07 96.63
CA GLY A 302 42.35 -20.12 95.58
C GLY A 302 41.84 -20.53 94.21
N GLU A 303 42.13 -21.78 93.79
CA GLU A 303 41.67 -22.32 92.51
C GLU A 303 40.14 -22.30 92.35
N ILE A 304 39.38 -22.63 93.41
CA ILE A 304 37.90 -22.59 93.40
C ILE A 304 37.40 -21.14 93.21
N THR A 305 38.05 -20.18 93.89
CA THR A 305 37.69 -18.76 93.80
C THR A 305 37.97 -18.21 92.40
N GLU A 306 39.12 -18.56 91.82
CA GLU A 306 39.48 -18.21 90.44
C GLU A 306 38.52 -18.82 89.43
N ALA A 307 38.17 -20.11 89.59
CA ALA A 307 37.19 -20.77 88.73
C ALA A 307 35.81 -20.11 88.80
N ARG A 308 35.38 -19.65 89.99
CA ARG A 308 34.12 -18.91 90.17
C ARG A 308 34.16 -17.52 89.54
N ALA A 309 35.29 -16.81 89.67
CA ALA A 309 35.49 -15.53 89.00
C ALA A 309 35.49 -15.69 87.47
N ALA A 310 36.17 -16.70 86.95
CA ALA A 310 36.20 -17.03 85.53
C ALA A 310 34.80 -17.38 84.98
N LEU A 311 34.03 -18.19 85.71
CA LEU A 311 32.63 -18.52 85.38
C LEU A 311 31.77 -17.26 85.27
N THR A 312 31.94 -16.31 86.20
CA THR A 312 31.18 -15.06 86.20
C THR A 312 31.59 -14.16 85.03
N ALA A 313 32.88 -14.13 84.69
CA ALA A 313 33.38 -13.35 83.55
C ALA A 313 32.91 -13.91 82.20
N SER A 314 32.90 -15.23 82.02
CA SER A 314 32.55 -15.86 80.74
C SER A 314 31.05 -16.11 80.56
N HIS A 315 30.32 -16.43 81.63
CA HIS A 315 28.88 -16.76 81.58
C HIS A 315 27.97 -15.74 82.29
N GLY A 316 28.52 -14.65 82.84
CA GLY A 316 27.74 -13.63 83.54
C GLY A 316 26.89 -12.74 82.61
N ASP A 317 26.16 -11.82 83.22
CA ASP A 317 25.23 -10.92 82.51
C ASP A 317 25.87 -10.11 81.36
N PRO A 318 27.15 -9.66 81.45
CA PRO A 318 27.82 -9.03 80.31
C PRO A 318 27.89 -9.93 79.06
N ALA A 319 28.13 -11.23 79.22
CA ALA A 319 28.22 -12.18 78.11
C ALA A 319 26.85 -12.39 77.43
N VAL A 320 25.79 -12.49 78.24
CA VAL A 320 24.39 -12.57 77.75
C VAL A 320 24.03 -11.32 76.96
N LEU A 321 24.35 -10.13 77.47
CA LEU A 321 24.09 -8.86 76.77
C LEU A 321 24.86 -8.74 75.45
N ILE A 322 26.11 -9.22 75.39
CA ILE A 322 26.90 -9.25 74.15
C ILE A 322 26.22 -10.15 73.12
N PHE A 323 25.78 -11.34 73.53
CA PHE A 323 25.05 -12.27 72.67
C PHE A 323 23.74 -11.67 72.13
N GLU A 324 22.89 -11.11 72.99
CA GLU A 324 21.62 -10.49 72.57
C GLU A 324 21.84 -9.32 71.59
N ARG A 325 22.88 -8.50 71.81
CA ARG A 325 23.25 -7.44 70.86
C ARG A 325 23.71 -8.01 69.52
N ALA A 326 24.46 -9.11 69.53
CA ALA A 326 24.92 -9.78 68.31
C ALA A 326 23.74 -10.33 67.50
N VAL A 327 22.74 -10.95 68.15
CA VAL A 327 21.50 -11.41 67.50
C VAL A 327 20.73 -10.23 66.87
N ARG A 328 20.51 -9.14 67.62
CA ARG A 328 19.87 -7.92 67.07
C ARG A 328 20.69 -7.27 65.95
N GLY A 329 22.01 -7.43 65.97
CA GLY A 329 22.90 -6.99 64.89
C GLY A 329 22.69 -7.82 63.63
N ALA A 330 22.63 -9.15 63.77
CA ALA A 330 22.35 -10.07 62.68
C ALA A 330 20.96 -9.84 62.04
N GLU A 331 19.92 -9.58 62.85
CA GLU A 331 18.58 -9.23 62.37
C GLU A 331 18.58 -7.94 61.54
N ARG A 332 19.30 -6.90 62.00
CA ARG A 332 19.46 -5.65 61.25
C ARG A 332 20.21 -5.87 59.94
N SER A 333 21.30 -6.63 59.95
CA SER A 333 22.01 -6.99 58.73
C SER A 333 21.12 -7.76 57.75
N ARG A 334 20.29 -8.69 58.24
CA ARG A 334 19.34 -9.43 57.41
C ARG A 334 18.29 -8.50 56.79
N ALA A 335 17.70 -7.62 57.58
CA ALA A 335 16.69 -6.68 57.10
C ALA A 335 17.22 -5.78 55.96
N PHE A 336 18.52 -5.48 55.96
CA PHE A 336 19.17 -4.78 54.85
C PHE A 336 19.47 -5.71 53.66
N TRP A 337 20.10 -6.87 53.89
CA TRP A 337 20.59 -7.72 52.80
C TRP A 337 19.49 -8.49 52.06
N VAL A 338 18.30 -8.66 52.64
CA VAL A 338 17.18 -9.37 52.00
C VAL A 338 16.70 -8.70 50.70
N ASP A 339 16.91 -7.39 50.56
CA ASP A 339 16.56 -6.65 49.34
C ASP A 339 17.50 -6.95 48.16
N PHE A 340 18.68 -7.52 48.43
CA PHE A 340 19.74 -7.74 47.44
C PHE A 340 20.15 -9.22 47.30
N LEU A 341 19.84 -10.06 48.30
CA LEU A 341 20.28 -11.44 48.42
C LEU A 341 19.18 -12.30 49.05
N ASP A 342 19.17 -13.60 48.75
CA ASP A 342 18.38 -14.56 49.50
C ASP A 342 19.07 -14.87 50.85
N VAL A 343 18.48 -14.38 51.94
CA VAL A 343 19.01 -14.50 53.31
C VAL A 343 18.03 -15.29 54.18
N PRO A 344 18.46 -16.40 54.83
CA PRO A 344 17.58 -17.23 55.65
C PRO A 344 16.97 -16.44 56.82
N ALA A 345 15.79 -16.86 57.28
CA ALA A 345 15.16 -16.30 58.47
C ALA A 345 15.98 -16.64 59.74
N ILE A 346 16.10 -15.68 60.65
CA ILE A 346 16.75 -15.89 61.95
C ILE A 346 15.69 -16.38 62.92
N THR A 347 15.81 -17.63 63.39
CA THR A 347 14.83 -18.29 64.27
C THR A 347 15.39 -18.50 65.69
N ILE A 348 16.29 -17.63 66.14
CA ILE A 348 16.92 -17.75 67.45
C ILE A 348 15.97 -17.22 68.52
N ASP A 349 15.48 -18.10 69.40
CA ASP A 349 14.69 -17.71 70.55
C ASP A 349 15.59 -17.34 71.73
N THR A 350 16.02 -16.08 71.79
CA THR A 350 16.83 -15.57 72.90
C THR A 350 16.12 -15.69 74.25
N ALA A 351 14.78 -15.67 74.28
CA ALA A 351 14.01 -15.81 75.51
C ALA A 351 14.03 -17.24 76.06
N SER A 352 14.36 -18.25 75.23
CA SER A 352 14.61 -19.62 75.67
C SER A 352 16.09 -19.90 76.01
N VAL A 353 17.02 -19.30 75.25
CA VAL A 353 18.47 -19.51 75.40
C VAL A 353 18.99 -18.88 76.70
N THR A 354 18.55 -17.65 77.01
CA THR A 354 19.03 -16.91 78.20
C THR A 354 18.68 -17.63 79.51
N PRO A 355 17.43 -18.09 79.75
CA PRO A 355 17.12 -18.86 80.95
C PRO A 355 17.89 -20.18 81.07
N ALA A 356 18.08 -20.92 79.97
CA ALA A 356 18.87 -22.15 79.97
C ALA A 356 20.35 -21.88 80.34
N TRP A 357 20.91 -20.77 79.82
CA TRP A 357 22.25 -20.32 80.16
C TRP A 357 22.36 -19.91 81.64
N THR A 358 21.40 -19.11 82.15
CA THR A 358 21.36 -18.73 83.57
C THR A 358 21.25 -19.94 84.47
N ALA A 359 20.39 -20.91 84.16
CA ALA A 359 20.26 -22.15 84.92
C ALA A 359 21.56 -22.96 84.96
N ALA A 360 22.25 -23.11 83.82
CA ALA A 360 23.54 -23.79 83.75
C ALA A 360 24.61 -23.07 84.58
N ARG A 361 24.71 -21.74 84.44
CA ARG A 361 25.64 -20.90 85.21
C ARG A 361 25.39 -21.03 86.70
N ASP A 362 24.15 -20.86 87.14
CA ASP A 362 23.77 -20.83 88.55
C ASP A 362 23.95 -22.21 89.19
N ALA A 363 23.72 -23.29 88.43
CA ALA A 363 23.97 -24.66 88.91
C ALA A 363 25.48 -24.96 89.08
N VAL A 364 26.33 -24.53 88.14
CA VAL A 364 27.80 -24.66 88.27
C VAL A 364 28.33 -23.77 89.39
N ALA A 365 27.79 -22.56 89.50
CA ALA A 365 28.05 -21.64 90.58
C ALA A 365 27.75 -22.29 91.95
N ALA A 366 26.56 -22.83 92.14
CA ALA A 366 26.17 -23.50 93.37
C ALA A 366 27.08 -24.69 93.71
N ALA A 367 27.52 -25.46 92.70
CA ALA A 367 28.47 -26.56 92.90
C ALA A 367 29.85 -26.07 93.37
N LEU A 368 30.36 -24.96 92.79
CA LEU A 368 31.61 -24.34 93.21
C LEU A 368 31.51 -23.73 94.62
N ASP A 369 30.39 -23.09 94.96
CA ASP A 369 30.15 -22.50 96.29
C ASP A 369 30.05 -23.59 97.36
N ALA A 370 29.36 -24.70 97.07
CA ALA A 370 29.30 -25.85 97.95
C ALA A 370 30.69 -26.47 98.16
N LYS A 371 31.49 -26.59 97.10
CA LYS A 371 32.88 -27.04 97.18
C LYS A 371 33.76 -26.05 97.96
N GLN A 372 33.51 -24.75 97.88
CA GLN A 372 34.23 -23.75 98.66
C GLN A 372 33.91 -23.83 100.16
N ALA A 373 32.68 -24.18 100.51
CA ALA A 373 32.24 -24.41 101.88
C ALA A 373 32.83 -25.70 102.49
N SER A 374 33.04 -26.73 101.66
CA SER A 374 33.67 -28.00 102.06
C SER A 374 34.82 -28.41 101.10
N PRO A 375 35.99 -27.71 101.10
CA PRO A 375 37.04 -27.91 100.09
C PRO A 375 37.61 -29.33 100.01
N LEU A 376 37.61 -30.05 101.13
CA LEU A 376 38.21 -31.39 101.22
C LEU A 376 37.26 -32.52 100.84
N GLU A 377 35.95 -32.25 100.70
CA GLU A 377 34.99 -33.25 100.31
C GLU A 377 34.99 -33.40 98.79
N ALA A 378 35.24 -34.62 98.30
CA ALA A 378 35.10 -34.89 96.88
C ALA A 378 33.65 -34.65 96.45
N ALA A 379 33.46 -33.79 95.46
CA ALA A 379 32.16 -33.47 94.89
C ALA A 379 32.18 -33.67 93.37
N GLN A 380 31.00 -33.76 92.78
CA GLN A 380 30.80 -33.77 91.34
C GLN A 380 29.56 -32.92 91.01
N LEU A 381 29.47 -32.44 89.78
CA LEU A 381 28.27 -31.82 89.26
C LEU A 381 27.10 -32.80 89.38
N GLN A 382 26.05 -32.37 90.07
CA GLN A 382 24.83 -33.15 90.22
C GLN A 382 24.06 -33.24 88.90
N GLU A 383 23.17 -34.23 88.77
CA GLU A 383 22.37 -34.46 87.57
C GLU A 383 21.60 -33.21 87.12
N VAL A 384 21.12 -32.41 88.07
CA VAL A 384 20.43 -31.14 87.80
C VAL A 384 21.36 -30.14 87.10
N ALA A 385 22.63 -30.05 87.52
CA ALA A 385 23.62 -29.17 86.90
C ALA A 385 24.05 -29.69 85.51
N LEU A 386 24.22 -31.01 85.37
CA LEU A 386 24.53 -31.64 84.09
C LEU A 386 23.41 -31.40 83.07
N SER A 387 22.16 -31.61 83.47
CA SER A 387 20.97 -31.38 82.64
C SER A 387 20.80 -29.90 82.26
N ALA A 388 21.08 -28.97 83.16
CA ALA A 388 21.07 -27.54 82.86
C ALA A 388 22.14 -27.16 81.83
N ILE A 389 23.36 -27.68 81.98
CA ILE A 389 24.45 -27.50 81.00
C ILE A 389 24.07 -28.11 79.64
N ASP A 390 23.51 -29.32 79.61
CA ASP A 390 23.09 -29.97 78.35
C ASP A 390 21.98 -29.20 77.64
N SER A 391 21.02 -28.65 78.39
CA SER A 391 19.97 -27.80 77.85
C SER A 391 20.54 -26.52 77.23
N TYR A 392 21.54 -25.92 77.87
CA TYR A 392 22.26 -24.78 77.33
C TYR A 392 23.08 -25.14 76.07
N GLU A 393 23.83 -26.23 76.09
CA GLU A 393 24.64 -26.67 74.93
C GLU A 393 23.76 -27.02 73.73
N ALA A 394 22.58 -27.61 73.94
CA ALA A 394 21.58 -27.84 72.90
C ALA A 394 21.06 -26.52 72.29
N ALA A 395 20.73 -25.54 73.14
CA ALA A 395 20.30 -24.21 72.70
C ALA A 395 21.42 -23.48 71.93
N LYS A 396 22.67 -23.59 72.41
CA LYS A 396 23.86 -23.07 71.73
C LYS A 396 24.05 -23.69 70.34
N ALA A 397 23.86 -25.00 70.19
CA ALA A 397 23.98 -25.66 68.88
C ALA A 397 23.00 -25.10 67.83
N GLN A 398 21.77 -24.75 68.24
CA GLN A 398 20.80 -24.10 67.36
C GLN A 398 21.24 -22.69 66.94
N VAL A 399 21.85 -21.93 67.86
CA VAL A 399 22.43 -20.62 67.56
C VAL A 399 23.59 -20.74 66.56
N VAL A 400 24.50 -21.70 66.76
CA VAL A 400 25.65 -21.93 65.87
C VAL A 400 25.17 -22.29 64.46
N THR A 401 24.19 -23.20 64.34
CA THR A 401 23.59 -23.56 63.04
C THR A 401 23.04 -22.33 62.31
N SER A 402 22.32 -21.46 63.03
CA SER A 402 21.78 -20.23 62.46
C SER A 402 22.88 -19.24 62.07
N SER A 403 23.92 -19.11 62.89
CA SER A 403 25.11 -18.29 62.62
C SER A 403 25.83 -18.74 61.35
N ASP A 404 26.10 -20.03 61.21
CA ASP A 404 26.81 -20.60 60.05
C ASP A 404 26.02 -20.39 58.75
N ALA A 405 24.70 -20.53 58.79
CA ALA A 405 23.83 -20.27 57.65
C ALA A 405 23.89 -18.81 57.18
N LEU A 406 24.00 -17.85 58.12
CA LEU A 406 24.17 -16.43 57.81
C LEU A 406 25.59 -16.13 57.28
N GLN A 407 26.62 -16.68 57.91
CA GLN A 407 28.01 -16.48 57.49
C GLN A 407 28.29 -17.11 56.12
N GLY A 408 27.62 -18.21 55.76
CA GLY A 408 27.66 -18.80 54.43
C GLY A 408 27.23 -17.83 53.30
N ARG A 409 26.51 -16.76 53.62
CA ARG A 409 26.11 -15.72 52.67
C ARG A 409 27.14 -14.61 52.50
N ASN A 410 28.19 -14.54 53.33
CA ASN A 410 29.19 -13.47 53.27
C ASN A 410 29.97 -13.44 51.93
N ALA A 411 30.14 -14.60 51.27
CA ALA A 411 30.74 -14.63 49.93
C ALA A 411 29.84 -13.92 48.89
N GLN A 412 28.52 -14.10 48.97
CA GLN A 412 27.55 -13.42 48.11
C GLN A 412 27.47 -11.93 48.44
N VAL A 413 27.52 -11.56 49.74
CA VAL A 413 27.65 -10.17 50.17
C VAL A 413 28.89 -9.50 49.57
N ALA A 414 30.04 -10.16 49.61
CA ALA A 414 31.27 -9.63 49.02
C ALA A 414 31.15 -9.45 47.50
N ALA A 415 30.51 -10.40 46.79
CA ALA A 415 30.26 -10.29 45.37
C ALA A 415 29.34 -9.09 45.03
N VAL A 416 28.24 -8.90 45.76
CA VAL A 416 27.34 -7.75 45.57
C VAL A 416 28.06 -6.43 45.84
N LYS A 417 28.89 -6.36 46.88
CA LYS A 417 29.72 -5.18 47.19
C LYS A 417 30.70 -4.85 46.06
N ALA A 418 31.39 -5.85 45.52
CA ALA A 418 32.34 -5.67 44.43
C ALA A 418 31.64 -5.20 43.15
N HIS A 419 30.49 -5.79 42.82
CA HIS A 419 29.72 -5.43 41.64
C HIS A 419 29.15 -4.00 41.74
N ALA A 420 28.57 -3.64 42.88
CA ALA A 420 28.01 -2.31 43.11
C ALA A 420 29.08 -1.19 43.10
N ALA A 421 30.34 -1.50 43.39
CA ALA A 421 31.42 -0.51 43.43
C ALA A 421 31.87 -0.01 42.05
N VAL A 422 31.67 -0.82 41.00
CA VAL A 422 32.09 -0.50 39.62
C VAL A 422 30.92 -0.41 38.65
N ALA A 423 29.69 -0.59 39.13
CA ALA A 423 28.49 -0.60 38.31
C ALA A 423 28.15 0.79 37.76
N ASP A 424 27.90 0.86 36.45
CA ASP A 424 27.30 2.02 35.81
C ASP A 424 25.76 1.94 35.93
N VAL A 425 25.18 2.82 36.75
CA VAL A 425 23.74 2.89 36.99
C VAL A 425 22.98 3.18 35.69
N ALA A 426 23.53 3.99 34.78
CA ALA A 426 22.88 4.33 33.53
C ALA A 426 22.85 3.12 32.58
N GLU A 427 23.94 2.35 32.52
CA GLU A 427 24.00 1.13 31.72
C GLU A 427 23.02 0.06 32.23
N LEU A 428 23.00 -0.20 33.54
CA LEU A 428 22.08 -1.16 34.15
C LEU A 428 20.61 -0.74 33.98
N ALA A 429 20.30 0.55 34.09
CA ALA A 429 18.96 1.06 33.83
C ALA A 429 18.54 0.88 32.36
N ALA A 430 19.46 1.12 31.41
CA ALA A 430 19.21 0.89 29.99
C ALA A 430 19.01 -0.60 29.67
N GLN A 431 19.80 -1.48 30.29
CA GLN A 431 19.66 -2.93 30.16
C GLN A 431 18.30 -3.40 30.71
N LEU A 432 17.91 -2.96 31.92
CA LEU A 432 16.61 -3.27 32.50
C LEU A 432 15.47 -2.80 31.60
N SER A 433 15.52 -1.56 31.10
CA SER A 433 14.52 -1.04 30.16
C SER A 433 14.39 -1.93 28.93
N ARG A 434 15.50 -2.40 28.35
CA ARG A 434 15.48 -3.27 27.17
C ARG A 434 14.88 -4.65 27.46
N LEU A 435 15.12 -5.20 28.65
CA LEU A 435 14.49 -6.45 29.10
C LEU A 435 12.99 -6.26 29.30
N GLN A 436 12.57 -5.16 29.91
CA GLN A 436 11.15 -4.81 30.08
C GLN A 436 10.45 -4.60 28.73
N ASN A 437 11.10 -3.97 27.73
CA ASN A 437 10.55 -3.90 26.37
C ASN A 437 10.40 -5.28 25.74
N THR A 438 11.40 -6.17 25.90
CA THR A 438 11.33 -7.55 25.40
C THR A 438 10.20 -8.33 26.07
N GLN A 439 10.04 -8.19 27.38
CA GLN A 439 8.95 -8.79 28.14
C GLN A 439 7.58 -8.28 27.65
N ALA A 440 7.43 -6.97 27.48
CA ALA A 440 6.20 -6.35 26.99
C ALA A 440 5.86 -6.79 25.55
N ARG A 441 6.86 -6.93 24.66
CA ARG A 441 6.68 -7.48 23.29
C ARG A 441 6.13 -8.90 23.29
N CYS A 442 6.42 -9.69 24.33
CA CYS A 442 5.99 -11.09 24.46
C CYS A 442 4.60 -11.24 25.10
N LEU A 443 3.97 -10.17 25.58
CA LEU A 443 2.59 -10.21 26.05
C LEU A 443 1.65 -10.55 24.88
N ALA A 444 0.63 -11.38 25.12
CA ALA A 444 -0.22 -11.93 24.05
C ALA A 444 -0.84 -10.87 23.14
N ASP A 445 -1.44 -9.83 23.73
CA ASP A 445 -2.10 -8.75 22.97
C ASP A 445 -1.09 -7.92 22.18
N VAL A 446 0.06 -7.61 22.78
CA VAL A 446 1.14 -6.84 22.13
C VAL A 446 1.78 -7.66 21.03
N SER A 447 2.00 -8.96 21.23
CA SER A 447 2.57 -9.83 20.21
C SER A 447 1.66 -9.93 19.00
N THR A 448 0.36 -10.09 19.22
CA THR A 448 -0.64 -10.13 18.15
C THR A 448 -0.64 -8.81 17.36
N ALA A 449 -0.58 -7.67 18.04
CA ALA A 449 -0.50 -6.36 17.40
C ALA A 449 0.80 -6.18 16.59
N CYS A 450 1.95 -6.60 17.14
CA CYS A 450 3.23 -6.58 16.45
C CYS A 450 3.23 -7.48 15.21
N ASP A 451 2.67 -8.69 15.30
CA ASP A 451 2.60 -9.63 14.17
C ASP A 451 1.69 -9.09 13.06
N ALA A 452 0.56 -8.46 13.42
CA ALA A 452 -0.30 -7.76 12.47
C ALA A 452 0.42 -6.59 11.79
N TYR A 453 1.15 -5.77 12.56
CA TYR A 453 1.95 -4.66 12.02
C TYR A 453 3.03 -5.15 11.05
N LEU A 454 3.77 -6.21 11.40
CA LEU A 454 4.80 -6.79 10.54
C LEU A 454 4.22 -7.41 9.26
N ALA A 455 3.08 -8.11 9.37
CA ALA A 455 2.37 -8.67 8.23
C ALA A 455 1.90 -7.58 7.27
N GLU A 456 1.31 -6.51 7.79
CA GLU A 456 0.86 -5.36 6.99
C GLU A 456 2.04 -4.63 6.33
N LYS A 457 3.17 -4.49 7.02
CA LYS A 457 4.40 -3.90 6.47
C LYS A 457 4.95 -4.74 5.31
N LEU A 458 4.92 -6.06 5.43
CA LEU A 458 5.33 -6.98 4.37
C LEU A 458 4.37 -6.90 3.16
N ALA A 459 3.06 -6.88 3.40
CA ALA A 459 2.04 -6.70 2.37
C ALA A 459 2.18 -5.36 1.64
N LYS A 460 2.52 -4.29 2.37
CA LYS A 460 2.86 -2.99 1.78
C LYS A 460 4.07 -3.10 0.85
N GLY A 461 5.16 -3.73 1.29
CA GLY A 461 6.37 -3.91 0.47
C GLY A 461 6.11 -4.69 -0.82
N GLN A 462 5.26 -5.72 -0.77
CA GLN A 462 4.80 -6.45 -1.96
C GLN A 462 4.00 -5.55 -2.91
N THR A 463 3.06 -4.76 -2.37
CA THR A 463 2.25 -3.83 -3.17
C THR A 463 3.10 -2.71 -3.78
N GLU A 464 4.11 -2.20 -3.07
CA GLU A 464 5.07 -1.22 -3.60
C GLU A 464 5.87 -1.81 -4.76
N THR A 465 6.27 -3.08 -4.66
CA THR A 465 6.93 -3.78 -5.78
C THR A 465 6.01 -3.89 -7.00
N LEU A 466 4.73 -4.26 -6.80
CA LEU A 466 3.73 -4.32 -7.89
C LEU A 466 3.46 -2.94 -8.51
N ARG A 467 3.38 -1.88 -7.68
CA ARG A 467 3.25 -0.50 -8.14
C ARG A 467 4.41 -0.11 -9.05
N ASP A 468 5.64 -0.43 -8.65
CA ASP A 468 6.84 -0.08 -9.39
C ASP A 468 6.92 -0.87 -10.71
N GLN A 469 6.56 -2.16 -10.70
CA GLN A 469 6.39 -2.96 -11.92
C GLN A 469 5.32 -2.40 -12.86
N ALA A 470 4.16 -2.01 -12.34
CA ALA A 470 3.08 -1.41 -13.13
C ALA A 470 3.50 -0.06 -13.74
N ARG A 471 4.29 0.74 -13.01
CA ARG A 471 4.88 1.98 -13.52
C ARG A 471 5.84 1.70 -14.67
N THR A 472 6.78 0.77 -14.49
CA THR A 472 7.71 0.36 -15.55
C THR A 472 6.97 -0.18 -16.78
N ALA A 473 5.93 -0.99 -16.59
CA ALA A 473 5.12 -1.51 -17.69
C ALA A 473 4.42 -0.39 -18.48
N LEU A 474 3.82 0.59 -17.78
CA LEU A 474 3.19 1.75 -18.41
C LEU A 474 4.21 2.64 -19.15
N ASP A 475 5.38 2.87 -18.56
CA ASP A 475 6.42 3.70 -19.16
C ASP A 475 7.05 3.02 -20.39
N ASN A 476 7.31 1.70 -20.34
CA ASN A 476 7.75 0.92 -21.49
C ASN A 476 6.71 0.92 -22.62
N TYR A 477 5.42 0.80 -22.27
CA TYR A 477 4.34 0.92 -23.24
C TYR A 477 4.30 2.30 -23.88
N ARG A 478 4.45 3.38 -23.09
CA ARG A 478 4.53 4.76 -23.61
C ARG A 478 5.70 4.96 -24.57
N GLN A 479 6.88 4.42 -24.25
CA GLN A 479 8.08 4.51 -25.09
C GLN A 479 7.93 3.81 -26.44
N THR A 480 7.00 2.86 -26.56
CA THR A 480 6.76 2.11 -27.80
C THR A 480 5.57 2.67 -28.59
N ILE A 481 4.46 2.97 -27.93
CA ILE A 481 3.21 3.35 -28.60
C ILE A 481 3.25 4.75 -29.20
N PHE A 482 3.88 5.73 -28.54
CA PHE A 482 3.94 7.12 -29.03
C PHE A 482 4.74 7.24 -30.34
N PRO A 483 5.96 6.68 -30.46
CA PRO A 483 6.68 6.65 -31.74
C PRO A 483 5.95 5.88 -32.84
N ALA A 484 5.30 4.76 -32.50
CA ALA A 484 4.51 3.98 -33.47
C ALA A 484 3.33 4.80 -34.02
N TYR A 485 2.62 5.52 -33.16
CA TYR A 485 1.55 6.43 -33.57
C TYR A 485 2.08 7.60 -34.41
N GLN A 486 3.21 8.21 -34.04
CA GLN A 486 3.84 9.26 -34.84
C GLN A 486 4.13 8.78 -36.26
N ALA A 487 4.73 7.60 -36.40
CA ALA A 487 5.01 6.99 -37.69
C ALA A 487 3.73 6.76 -38.50
N ALA A 488 2.70 6.15 -37.89
CA ALA A 488 1.42 5.89 -38.54
C ALA A 488 0.72 7.19 -39.01
N ILE A 489 0.69 8.22 -38.16
CA ILE A 489 0.12 9.53 -38.51
C ILE A 489 0.87 10.13 -39.71
N ASN A 490 2.20 10.11 -39.69
CA ASN A 490 3.03 10.67 -40.76
C ASN A 490 2.89 9.89 -42.07
N ASP A 491 2.69 8.58 -42.01
CA ASP A 491 2.39 7.77 -43.20
C ASP A 491 1.07 8.21 -43.84
N TYR A 492 0.01 8.41 -43.05
CA TYR A 492 -1.27 8.92 -43.58
C TYR A 492 -1.17 10.35 -44.09
N LEU A 493 -0.48 11.25 -43.38
CA LEU A 493 -0.23 12.62 -43.86
C LEU A 493 0.50 12.62 -45.21
N THR A 494 1.48 11.74 -45.38
CA THR A 494 2.18 11.56 -46.66
C THR A 494 1.24 11.08 -47.75
N ARG A 495 0.38 10.09 -47.47
CA ARG A 495 -0.63 9.59 -48.42
C ARG A 495 -1.67 10.66 -48.80
N PHE A 496 -2.01 11.55 -47.87
CA PHE A 496 -2.90 12.69 -48.13
C PHE A 496 -2.20 13.86 -48.85
N ASN A 497 -0.94 13.70 -49.25
CA ASN A 497 -0.12 14.75 -49.87
C ASN A 497 -0.03 16.01 -48.99
N ALA A 498 0.02 15.84 -47.66
CA ALA A 498 0.23 16.93 -46.75
C ALA A 498 1.67 17.44 -46.85
N GLY A 499 1.84 18.77 -46.97
CA GLY A 499 3.16 19.42 -47.01
C GLY A 499 3.86 19.51 -45.63
N PHE A 500 3.41 18.71 -44.66
CA PHE A 500 3.86 18.75 -43.28
C PHE A 500 3.82 17.37 -42.63
N ARG A 501 4.56 17.21 -41.53
CA ARG A 501 4.57 16.00 -40.70
C ARG A 501 4.59 16.37 -39.22
N LEU A 502 4.23 15.42 -38.36
CA LEU A 502 4.41 15.56 -36.92
C LEU A 502 5.79 15.12 -36.47
N ASP A 503 6.29 15.77 -35.44
CA ASP A 503 7.50 15.36 -34.72
C ASP A 503 7.32 15.53 -33.21
N ALA A 504 8.22 14.90 -32.45
CA ALA A 504 8.25 14.92 -31.00
C ALA A 504 6.89 14.59 -30.34
N VAL A 505 6.13 13.66 -30.93
CA VAL A 505 4.88 13.14 -30.36
C VAL A 505 5.21 12.35 -29.11
N ASN A 506 4.99 12.95 -27.94
CA ASN A 506 5.42 12.40 -26.65
C ASN A 506 4.36 12.58 -25.58
N SER A 507 4.38 11.68 -24.60
CA SER A 507 3.61 11.81 -23.36
C SER A 507 4.32 12.78 -22.42
N VAL A 508 3.57 13.74 -21.86
CA VAL A 508 4.02 14.70 -20.85
C VAL A 508 3.09 14.68 -19.66
N ASN A 509 3.64 14.53 -18.46
CA ASN A 509 2.86 14.58 -17.22
C ASN A 509 2.86 16.00 -16.65
N ASN A 510 1.68 16.60 -16.54
CA ASN A 510 1.46 17.92 -15.97
C ASN A 510 0.68 17.80 -14.65
N ARG A 511 0.58 18.90 -13.87
CA ARG A 511 -0.19 18.93 -12.61
C ARG A 511 -1.68 18.54 -12.78
N VAL A 512 -2.23 18.74 -13.98
CA VAL A 512 -3.65 18.45 -14.32
C VAL A 512 -3.83 17.02 -14.88
N GLY A 513 -2.74 16.30 -15.13
CA GLY A 513 -2.76 14.94 -15.70
C GLY A 513 -1.76 14.75 -16.84
N SER A 514 -1.78 13.57 -17.45
CA SER A 514 -0.97 13.25 -18.62
C SER A 514 -1.57 13.87 -19.89
N SER A 515 -0.71 14.34 -20.78
CA SER A 515 -1.08 15.00 -22.04
C SER A 515 -0.10 14.65 -23.16
N CYS A 516 -0.53 14.77 -24.41
CA CYS A 516 0.31 14.58 -25.57
C CYS A 516 0.88 15.94 -26.01
N THR A 517 2.17 15.99 -26.29
CA THR A 517 2.79 17.12 -26.98
C THR A 517 3.30 16.67 -28.34
N TYR A 518 3.32 17.56 -29.32
CA TYR A 518 3.93 17.36 -30.62
C TYR A 518 4.25 18.71 -31.26
N SER A 519 5.09 18.72 -32.29
CA SER A 519 5.32 19.87 -33.17
C SER A 519 4.93 19.52 -34.59
N VAL A 520 4.56 20.53 -35.38
CA VAL A 520 4.27 20.36 -36.80
C VAL A 520 5.50 20.80 -37.57
N LEU A 521 6.15 19.90 -38.32
CA LEU A 521 7.27 20.23 -39.19
C LEU A 521 6.75 20.62 -40.57
N ILE A 522 7.03 21.86 -40.96
CA ILE A 522 6.76 22.41 -42.28
C ILE A 522 8.10 22.87 -42.85
N ASN A 523 8.48 22.37 -44.03
CA ASN A 523 9.79 22.67 -44.63
C ASN A 523 10.97 22.43 -43.68
N ASN A 524 10.88 21.38 -42.85
CA ASN A 524 11.86 21.03 -41.81
C ASN A 524 12.03 22.08 -40.70
N GLN A 525 11.08 23.01 -40.55
CA GLN A 525 11.01 23.94 -39.43
C GLN A 525 9.90 23.50 -38.46
N ALA A 526 10.24 23.40 -37.17
CA ALA A 526 9.30 23.00 -36.13
C ALA A 526 8.39 24.16 -35.75
N VAL A 527 7.09 23.98 -36.00
CA VAL A 527 6.02 24.91 -35.61
C VAL A 527 5.34 24.36 -34.34
N PRO A 528 5.36 25.11 -33.22
CA PRO A 528 4.73 24.68 -31.98
C PRO A 528 3.19 24.73 -32.07
N LEU A 529 2.51 23.99 -31.19
CA LEU A 529 1.04 24.00 -31.12
C LEU A 529 0.50 25.37 -30.68
N VAL A 530 1.18 26.01 -29.75
CA VAL A 530 0.80 27.30 -29.17
C VAL A 530 2.02 28.21 -29.15
N ALA A 531 1.89 29.41 -29.69
CA ALA A 531 2.90 30.46 -29.58
C ALA A 531 2.22 31.85 -29.49
N GLN A 532 2.87 32.80 -28.81
CA GLN A 532 2.44 34.20 -28.78
C GLN A 532 3.17 34.97 -29.88
N SER A 533 2.41 35.62 -30.77
CA SER A 533 2.93 36.49 -31.83
C SER A 533 4.01 35.85 -32.73
N ALA A 534 3.92 34.54 -32.98
CA ALA A 534 4.83 33.75 -33.82
C ALA A 534 4.07 32.68 -34.62
N PRO A 535 4.71 32.01 -35.61
CA PRO A 535 4.12 30.85 -36.28
C PRO A 535 3.74 29.75 -35.28
N SER A 536 2.52 29.23 -35.41
CA SER A 536 1.92 28.19 -34.56
C SER A 536 0.94 27.35 -35.38
N PHE A 537 0.47 26.24 -34.81
CA PHE A 537 -0.60 25.44 -35.42
C PHE A 537 -1.77 26.29 -35.92
N ARG A 538 -2.20 27.27 -35.11
CA ARG A 538 -3.36 28.14 -35.37
C ARG A 538 -3.26 28.92 -36.68
N ASN A 539 -2.11 29.53 -36.96
CA ASN A 539 -1.92 30.48 -38.06
C ASN A 539 -1.12 29.92 -39.24
N THR A 540 -0.62 28.69 -39.14
CA THR A 540 0.23 28.09 -40.18
C THR A 540 -0.47 26.97 -40.97
N LEU A 541 -1.48 26.30 -40.39
CA LEU A 541 -2.24 25.25 -41.08
C LEU A 541 -3.55 25.78 -41.67
N SER A 542 -3.82 25.42 -42.94
CA SER A 542 -5.10 25.70 -43.58
C SER A 542 -6.24 24.85 -43.00
N ALA A 543 -7.50 25.17 -43.33
CA ALA A 543 -8.63 24.33 -42.93
C ALA A 543 -8.52 22.90 -43.48
N GLY A 544 -8.02 22.76 -44.71
CA GLY A 544 -7.78 21.47 -45.33
C GLY A 544 -6.65 20.67 -44.67
N ASP A 545 -5.59 21.35 -44.22
CA ASP A 545 -4.51 20.71 -43.46
C ASP A 545 -4.99 20.19 -42.10
N ARG A 546 -5.84 20.95 -41.41
CA ARG A 546 -6.45 20.50 -40.15
C ARG A 546 -7.35 19.28 -40.36
N ASN A 547 -8.14 19.26 -41.43
CA ASN A 547 -8.98 18.11 -41.78
C ASN A 547 -8.13 16.87 -42.13
N ALA A 548 -7.07 17.04 -42.94
CA ALA A 548 -6.16 15.95 -43.27
C ALA A 548 -5.43 15.39 -42.04
N LEU A 549 -5.03 16.27 -41.10
CA LEU A 549 -4.47 15.84 -39.81
C LEU A 549 -5.49 15.06 -38.98
N ALA A 550 -6.75 15.52 -38.93
CA ALA A 550 -7.81 14.83 -38.21
C ALA A 550 -8.09 13.43 -38.79
N LEU A 551 -8.16 13.32 -40.11
CA LEU A 551 -8.27 12.03 -40.80
C LEU A 551 -7.06 11.14 -40.48
N ALA A 552 -5.84 11.68 -40.54
CA ALA A 552 -4.63 10.93 -40.21
C ALA A 552 -4.66 10.40 -38.76
N PHE A 553 -5.10 11.20 -37.78
CA PHE A 553 -5.29 10.75 -36.39
C PHE A 553 -6.33 9.63 -36.30
N PHE A 554 -7.45 9.79 -37.00
CA PHE A 554 -8.51 8.79 -36.99
C PHE A 554 -8.05 7.47 -37.59
N PHE A 555 -7.46 7.47 -38.79
CA PHE A 555 -6.96 6.25 -39.44
C PHE A 555 -5.80 5.63 -38.66
N ALA A 556 -4.85 6.42 -38.13
CA ALA A 556 -3.79 5.91 -37.27
C ALA A 556 -4.36 5.25 -36.01
N SER A 557 -5.44 5.80 -35.44
CA SER A 557 -6.10 5.19 -34.29
C SER A 557 -6.80 3.87 -34.58
N LEU A 558 -7.30 3.71 -35.81
CA LEU A 558 -7.85 2.44 -36.27
C LEU A 558 -6.75 1.39 -36.48
N ASP A 559 -5.59 1.78 -36.99
CA ASP A 559 -4.46 0.86 -37.25
C ASP A 559 -3.91 0.22 -35.97
N GLN A 560 -3.97 0.94 -34.85
CA GLN A 560 -3.50 0.46 -33.55
C GLN A 560 -4.58 -0.28 -32.75
N ASP A 561 -5.78 -0.44 -33.31
CA ASP A 561 -6.87 -1.17 -32.66
C ASP A 561 -6.80 -2.67 -32.97
N ALA A 562 -6.52 -3.48 -31.94
CA ALA A 562 -6.44 -4.94 -32.07
C ALA A 562 -7.76 -5.61 -32.52
N GLN A 563 -8.90 -4.93 -32.39
CA GLN A 563 -10.22 -5.41 -32.78
C GLN A 563 -10.76 -4.73 -34.06
N LEU A 564 -9.89 -4.10 -34.85
CA LEU A 564 -10.25 -3.38 -36.09
C LEU A 564 -11.16 -4.19 -37.02
N CYS A 565 -10.88 -5.49 -37.22
CA CYS A 565 -11.66 -6.36 -38.10
C CYS A 565 -13.11 -6.57 -37.67
N GLN A 566 -13.44 -6.26 -36.42
CA GLN A 566 -14.79 -6.37 -35.88
C GLN A 566 -15.56 -5.05 -35.95
N LYS A 567 -14.88 -3.92 -36.21
CA LYS A 567 -15.45 -2.58 -36.14
C LYS A 567 -16.31 -2.22 -37.34
N VAL A 568 -17.33 -1.41 -37.06
CA VAL A 568 -18.06 -0.61 -38.05
C VAL A 568 -17.48 0.79 -38.02
N VAL A 569 -17.07 1.33 -39.17
CA VAL A 569 -16.51 2.68 -39.25
C VAL A 569 -17.52 3.61 -39.91
N VAL A 570 -17.91 4.66 -39.22
CA VAL A 570 -18.80 5.71 -39.72
C VAL A 570 -17.97 6.95 -39.99
N ILE A 571 -18.10 7.51 -41.20
CA ILE A 571 -17.36 8.70 -41.63
C ILE A 571 -18.38 9.75 -42.09
N ASP A 572 -18.55 10.83 -41.34
CA ASP A 572 -19.42 11.96 -41.66
C ASP A 572 -18.62 13.09 -42.33
N ASP A 573 -18.94 13.38 -43.59
CA ASP A 573 -18.31 14.43 -44.41
C ASP A 573 -16.77 14.49 -44.25
N PRO A 574 -16.02 13.46 -44.69
CA PRO A 574 -14.56 13.45 -44.56
C PRO A 574 -13.85 14.53 -45.38
N MET A 575 -14.57 15.18 -46.29
CA MET A 575 -14.04 16.16 -47.22
C MET A 575 -14.74 17.50 -47.02
N THR A 576 -13.94 18.56 -46.91
CA THR A 576 -14.44 19.93 -47.03
C THR A 576 -14.31 20.39 -48.48
N SER A 577 -15.07 21.42 -48.89
CA SER A 577 -14.93 22.02 -50.24
C SER A 577 -13.52 22.59 -50.50
N LEU A 578 -12.72 22.80 -49.44
CA LEU A 578 -11.35 23.29 -49.51
C LEU A 578 -10.32 22.17 -49.78
N ASP A 579 -10.74 20.90 -49.78
CA ASP A 579 -9.89 19.71 -49.88
C ASP A 579 -10.04 18.93 -51.20
N GLU A 580 -10.63 19.50 -52.24
CA GLU A 580 -10.95 18.76 -53.48
C GLU A 580 -9.74 18.01 -54.08
N HIS A 581 -8.54 18.60 -54.01
CA HIS A 581 -7.29 17.99 -54.46
C HIS A 581 -6.85 16.73 -53.67
N ARG A 582 -7.40 16.51 -52.47
CA ARG A 582 -7.18 15.33 -51.62
C ARG A 582 -8.33 14.32 -51.71
N SER A 583 -9.38 14.61 -52.47
CA SER A 583 -10.56 13.75 -52.60
C SER A 583 -10.20 12.33 -53.05
N LEU A 584 -9.32 12.20 -54.04
CA LEU A 584 -8.88 10.90 -54.56
C LEU A 584 -8.16 10.06 -53.50
N THR A 585 -7.26 10.66 -52.73
CA THR A 585 -6.49 9.94 -51.71
C THR A 585 -7.37 9.52 -50.54
N THR A 586 -8.33 10.37 -50.13
CA THR A 586 -9.37 9.99 -49.15
C THR A 586 -10.23 8.83 -49.64
N VAL A 587 -10.65 8.83 -50.91
CA VAL A 587 -11.37 7.69 -51.53
C VAL A 587 -10.52 6.42 -51.46
N GLN A 588 -9.23 6.50 -51.78
CA GLN A 588 -8.32 5.36 -51.75
C GLN A 588 -8.13 4.79 -50.33
N GLU A 589 -7.96 5.64 -49.31
CA GLU A 589 -7.78 5.18 -47.92
C GLU A 589 -9.07 4.57 -47.36
N ILE A 590 -10.25 5.14 -47.66
CA ILE A 590 -11.54 4.55 -47.27
C ILE A 590 -11.72 3.17 -47.92
N ARG A 591 -11.36 3.01 -49.20
CA ARG A 591 -11.39 1.70 -49.87
C ARG A 591 -10.40 0.71 -49.28
N ARG A 592 -9.17 1.14 -48.93
CA ARG A 592 -8.22 0.28 -48.21
C ARG A 592 -8.79 -0.18 -46.87
N LEU A 593 -9.42 0.73 -46.13
CA LEU A 593 -10.05 0.44 -44.85
C LEU A 593 -11.15 -0.62 -44.96
N LEU A 594 -11.94 -0.62 -46.04
CA LEU A 594 -13.04 -1.58 -46.26
C LEU A 594 -12.59 -3.05 -46.14
N SER A 595 -11.36 -3.35 -46.57
CA SER A 595 -10.78 -4.71 -46.49
C SER A 595 -10.41 -5.15 -45.07
N ARG A 596 -10.25 -4.20 -44.14
CA ARG A 596 -9.69 -4.39 -42.79
C ARG A 596 -10.73 -4.30 -41.68
N VAL A 597 -11.93 -3.78 -41.96
CA VAL A 597 -13.02 -3.59 -41.00
C VAL A 597 -14.25 -4.42 -41.38
N ALA A 598 -15.20 -4.56 -40.45
CA ALA A 598 -16.43 -5.30 -40.70
C ALA A 598 -17.37 -4.55 -41.66
N GLN A 599 -17.43 -3.22 -41.56
CA GLN A 599 -18.31 -2.38 -42.38
C GLN A 599 -17.83 -0.93 -42.37
N VAL A 600 -18.05 -0.22 -43.48
CA VAL A 600 -17.83 1.23 -43.60
C VAL A 600 -19.13 1.91 -44.01
N ILE A 601 -19.54 2.93 -43.25
CA ILE A 601 -20.71 3.76 -43.52
C ILE A 601 -20.19 5.18 -43.78
N VAL A 602 -20.40 5.69 -45.00
CA VAL A 602 -19.96 7.04 -45.38
C VAL A 602 -21.18 7.92 -45.57
N LEU A 603 -21.24 9.02 -44.82
CA LEU A 603 -22.26 10.03 -44.95
C LEU A 603 -21.63 11.23 -45.64
N SER A 604 -22.19 11.71 -46.76
CA SER A 604 -21.70 12.96 -47.35
C SER A 604 -22.74 13.76 -48.12
N HIS A 605 -22.51 15.07 -48.22
CA HIS A 605 -23.24 15.95 -49.15
C HIS A 605 -22.60 16.02 -50.55
N SER A 606 -21.38 15.50 -50.74
CA SER A 606 -20.68 15.53 -52.02
C SER A 606 -21.01 14.29 -52.87
N LYS A 607 -21.88 14.47 -53.87
CA LYS A 607 -22.20 13.40 -54.83
C LYS A 607 -20.97 12.91 -55.60
N PRO A 608 -20.07 13.76 -56.15
CA PRO A 608 -18.88 13.30 -56.85
C PRO A 608 -17.99 12.39 -55.98
N PHE A 609 -17.83 12.73 -54.70
CA PHE A 609 -17.06 11.92 -53.75
C PHE A 609 -17.69 10.54 -53.48
N LEU A 610 -19.00 10.52 -53.22
CA LEU A 610 -19.73 9.26 -52.99
C LEU A 610 -19.79 8.39 -54.27
N CYS A 611 -19.94 9.02 -55.45
CA CYS A 611 -19.85 8.35 -56.74
C CYS A 611 -18.49 7.71 -56.97
N ALA A 612 -17.41 8.45 -56.68
CA ALA A 612 -16.06 7.91 -56.74
C ALA A 612 -15.95 6.69 -55.81
N LEU A 613 -16.40 6.75 -54.55
CA LEU A 613 -16.40 5.58 -53.66
C LEU A 613 -17.20 4.40 -54.23
N TRP A 614 -18.39 4.68 -54.77
CA TRP A 614 -19.28 3.68 -55.35
C TRP A 614 -18.60 2.92 -56.48
N GLU A 615 -18.08 3.60 -57.50
CA GLU A 615 -17.56 3.00 -58.74
C GLU A 615 -16.46 1.97 -58.52
N GLY A 616 -15.57 2.19 -57.55
CA GLY A 616 -14.47 1.26 -57.27
C GLY A 616 -14.72 0.31 -56.10
N ALA A 617 -15.96 0.15 -55.67
CA ALA A 617 -16.37 -0.89 -54.73
C ALA A 617 -17.11 -2.03 -55.45
N ASP A 618 -17.02 -3.25 -54.91
CA ASP A 618 -17.74 -4.41 -55.42
C ASP A 618 -19.26 -4.17 -55.38
N ALA A 619 -19.95 -4.51 -56.48
CA ALA A 619 -21.40 -4.35 -56.61
C ALA A 619 -22.18 -5.19 -55.59
N ALA A 620 -21.64 -6.32 -55.13
CA ALA A 620 -22.29 -7.18 -54.14
C ALA A 620 -22.21 -6.61 -52.70
N ASP A 621 -21.19 -5.79 -52.42
CA ASP A 621 -20.88 -5.31 -51.07
C ASP A 621 -21.37 -3.88 -50.81
N ARG A 622 -21.80 -3.14 -51.84
CA ARG A 622 -22.16 -1.72 -51.76
C ARG A 622 -23.67 -1.48 -51.74
N THR A 623 -24.10 -0.55 -50.90
CA THR A 623 -25.48 -0.10 -50.76
C THR A 623 -25.53 1.41 -50.68
N ALA A 624 -26.65 2.00 -51.09
CA ALA A 624 -26.79 3.45 -51.12
C ALA A 624 -28.20 3.89 -50.71
N MET A 625 -28.24 4.89 -49.85
CA MET A 625 -29.47 5.57 -49.46
C MET A 625 -29.28 7.09 -49.49
N ARG A 626 -30.39 7.83 -49.47
CA ARG A 626 -30.39 9.28 -49.34
C ARG A 626 -31.32 9.73 -48.23
N VAL A 627 -30.94 10.79 -47.55
CA VAL A 627 -31.82 11.53 -46.64
C VAL A 627 -32.56 12.58 -47.46
N SER A 628 -33.86 12.39 -47.63
CA SER A 628 -34.72 13.28 -48.42
C SER A 628 -35.61 14.11 -47.52
N ARG A 629 -36.04 15.29 -47.98
CA ARG A 629 -37.04 16.10 -47.28
C ARG A 629 -38.38 15.36 -47.25
N ASP A 630 -39.03 15.37 -46.09
CA ASP A 630 -40.39 14.89 -45.88
C ASP A 630 -41.16 15.90 -45.01
N GLY A 631 -41.98 16.72 -45.66
CA GLY A 631 -42.64 17.87 -45.03
C GLY A 631 -41.65 18.85 -44.37
N ALA A 632 -41.80 19.01 -43.05
CA ALA A 632 -40.90 19.81 -42.19
C ALA A 632 -39.75 19.00 -41.59
N GLY A 633 -39.63 17.71 -41.92
CA GLY A 633 -38.55 16.83 -41.48
C GLY A 633 -37.83 16.16 -42.65
N SER A 634 -37.24 15.02 -42.34
CA SER A 634 -36.49 14.18 -43.25
C SER A 634 -36.98 12.73 -43.18
N THR A 635 -36.82 12.00 -44.28
CA THR A 635 -37.02 10.55 -44.38
C THR A 635 -35.82 9.88 -45.06
N LEU A 636 -35.75 8.55 -44.99
CA LEU A 636 -34.74 7.75 -45.68
C LEU A 636 -35.34 7.15 -46.96
N ALA A 637 -34.62 7.24 -48.07
CA ALA A 637 -35.06 6.71 -49.37
C ALA A 637 -33.90 5.99 -50.07
N PRO A 638 -34.17 5.05 -51.00
CA PRO A 638 -33.13 4.47 -51.83
C PRO A 638 -32.47 5.57 -52.67
N TRP A 639 -31.16 5.45 -52.88
CA TRP A 639 -30.41 6.37 -53.74
C TRP A 639 -29.90 5.62 -54.98
N ASP A 640 -30.37 6.05 -56.15
CA ASP A 640 -29.80 5.62 -57.42
C ASP A 640 -28.51 6.39 -57.68
N VAL A 641 -27.39 5.81 -57.24
CA VAL A 641 -26.07 6.40 -57.40
C VAL A 641 -25.71 6.53 -58.87
N ARG A 642 -26.12 5.59 -59.74
CA ARG A 642 -25.74 5.61 -61.17
C ARG A 642 -26.27 6.87 -61.83
N GLN A 643 -27.51 7.25 -61.54
CA GLN A 643 -28.11 8.48 -62.06
C GLN A 643 -27.31 9.73 -61.64
N ASP A 644 -26.58 9.71 -60.53
CA ASP A 644 -25.77 10.85 -60.10
C ASP A 644 -24.29 10.76 -60.53
N CYS A 645 -23.83 9.60 -61.01
CA CYS A 645 -22.44 9.40 -61.46
C CYS A 645 -22.25 9.52 -62.98
N ILE A 646 -23.29 9.27 -63.77
CA ILE A 646 -23.21 9.41 -65.23
C ILE A 646 -23.29 10.88 -65.66
N THR A 647 -22.63 11.21 -66.78
CA THR A 647 -22.64 12.59 -67.29
C THR A 647 -24.04 12.99 -67.74
N GLU A 648 -24.35 14.29 -67.75
CA GLU A 648 -25.63 14.78 -68.32
C GLU A 648 -25.84 14.35 -69.78
N HIS A 649 -24.74 14.11 -70.51
CA HIS A 649 -24.78 13.54 -71.84
C HIS A 649 -25.31 12.10 -71.83
N ASP A 650 -24.77 11.25 -70.96
CA ASP A 650 -25.18 9.83 -70.84
C ASP A 650 -26.63 9.70 -70.37
N LYS A 651 -27.08 10.56 -69.43
CA LYS A 651 -28.50 10.62 -69.01
C LYS A 651 -29.44 10.90 -70.16
N ARG A 652 -29.07 11.87 -71.00
CA ARG A 652 -29.86 12.24 -72.18
C ARG A 652 -29.89 11.11 -73.18
N HIS A 653 -28.76 10.44 -73.42
CA HIS A 653 -28.69 9.25 -74.26
C HIS A 653 -29.56 8.10 -73.73
N GLU A 654 -29.52 7.80 -72.43
CA GLU A 654 -30.35 6.77 -71.80
C GLU A 654 -31.83 7.13 -71.85
N MET A 655 -32.20 8.39 -71.55
CA MET A 655 -33.58 8.87 -71.63
C MET A 655 -34.16 8.71 -73.03
N VAL A 656 -33.43 9.13 -74.06
CA VAL A 656 -33.86 8.97 -75.46
C VAL A 656 -33.94 7.49 -75.83
N SER A 657 -32.95 6.68 -75.44
CA SER A 657 -32.93 5.24 -75.72
C SER A 657 -34.10 4.49 -75.06
N ARG A 658 -34.44 4.84 -73.82
CA ARG A 658 -35.57 4.28 -73.07
C ARG A 658 -36.90 4.66 -73.71
N TYR A 659 -37.07 5.92 -74.11
CA TYR A 659 -38.26 6.36 -74.83
C TYR A 659 -38.48 5.59 -76.14
N LEU A 660 -37.40 5.30 -76.88
CA LEU A 660 -37.46 4.48 -78.10
C LEU A 660 -37.84 3.01 -77.83
N GLN A 661 -37.53 2.48 -76.64
CA GLN A 661 -37.91 1.11 -76.24
C GLN A 661 -39.34 1.04 -75.71
N ALA A 662 -39.77 2.06 -74.97
CA ALA A 662 -41.10 2.17 -74.39
C ALA A 662 -41.52 3.65 -74.34
N ALA A 663 -42.44 4.03 -75.23
CA ALA A 663 -42.93 5.40 -75.32
C ALA A 663 -43.60 5.83 -74.00
N ASN A 664 -43.27 7.03 -73.54
CA ASN A 664 -43.84 7.63 -72.34
C ASN A 664 -44.29 9.07 -72.65
N PRO A 665 -45.60 9.33 -72.78
CA PRO A 665 -46.13 10.66 -73.11
C PRO A 665 -45.71 11.75 -72.13
N ALA A 666 -45.43 11.40 -70.87
CA ALA A 666 -45.01 12.37 -69.85
C ALA A 666 -43.57 12.88 -70.07
N GLU A 667 -42.76 12.20 -70.88
CA GLU A 667 -41.34 12.50 -71.07
C GLU A 667 -41.01 13.05 -72.46
N GLU A 668 -41.96 13.03 -73.40
CA GLU A 668 -41.76 13.44 -74.80
C GLU A 668 -41.04 14.79 -74.95
N ARG A 669 -41.42 15.78 -74.14
CA ARG A 669 -40.78 17.10 -74.19
C ARG A 669 -39.35 17.08 -73.69
N ALA A 670 -39.07 16.34 -72.62
CA ALA A 670 -37.71 16.18 -72.10
C ALA A 670 -36.82 15.46 -73.13
N VAL A 671 -37.36 14.43 -73.80
CA VAL A 671 -36.70 13.72 -74.90
C VAL A 671 -36.40 14.67 -76.06
N ALA A 672 -37.38 15.48 -76.49
CA ALA A 672 -37.20 16.43 -77.59
C ALA A 672 -36.13 17.49 -77.30
N ILE A 673 -36.10 18.03 -76.08
CA ILE A 673 -35.07 18.98 -75.60
C ILE A 673 -33.68 18.32 -75.60
N ALA A 674 -33.60 17.06 -75.18
CA ALA A 674 -32.34 16.35 -75.06
C ALA A 674 -31.63 16.11 -76.40
N LEU A 675 -32.35 16.01 -77.51
CA LEU A 675 -31.77 15.73 -78.83
C LEU A 675 -30.71 16.77 -79.23
N ARG A 676 -30.97 18.07 -78.99
CA ARG A 676 -29.99 19.13 -79.30
C ARG A 676 -28.72 18.98 -78.47
N PHE A 677 -28.87 18.76 -77.17
CA PHE A 677 -27.73 18.62 -76.26
C PHE A 677 -26.88 17.38 -76.56
N ILE A 678 -27.49 16.29 -77.05
CA ILE A 678 -26.76 15.11 -77.54
C ILE A 678 -25.89 15.49 -78.74
N LEU A 679 -26.45 16.19 -79.73
CA LEU A 679 -25.68 16.64 -80.91
C LEU A 679 -24.54 17.58 -80.52
N GLU A 680 -24.78 18.52 -79.60
CA GLU A 680 -23.78 19.49 -79.14
C GLU A 680 -22.63 18.81 -78.41
N ALA A 681 -22.95 17.86 -77.52
CA ALA A 681 -21.94 17.09 -76.80
C ALA A 681 -21.15 16.17 -77.73
N PHE A 682 -21.82 15.48 -78.66
CA PHE A 682 -21.15 14.68 -79.70
C PHE A 682 -20.18 15.53 -80.52
N ALA A 683 -20.63 16.67 -81.06
CA ALA A 683 -19.77 17.56 -81.86
C ALA A 683 -18.55 18.07 -81.08
N ARG A 684 -18.72 18.34 -79.78
CA ARG A 684 -17.64 18.78 -78.88
C ARG A 684 -16.57 17.71 -78.66
N VAL A 685 -16.99 16.44 -78.60
CA VAL A 685 -16.07 15.31 -78.42
C VAL A 685 -15.43 14.89 -79.73
N ALA A 686 -16.21 14.79 -80.81
CA ALA A 686 -15.75 14.31 -82.11
C ALA A 686 -14.89 15.36 -82.86
N TYR A 687 -15.18 16.66 -82.69
CA TYR A 687 -14.54 17.73 -83.46
C TYR A 687 -14.02 18.88 -82.58
N PRO A 688 -13.22 18.63 -81.53
CA PRO A 688 -12.87 19.63 -80.52
C PRO A 688 -12.13 20.87 -81.07
N ALA A 689 -11.36 20.70 -82.15
CA ALA A 689 -10.65 21.81 -82.80
C ALA A 689 -11.58 22.73 -83.61
N ALA A 690 -12.68 22.20 -84.15
CA ALA A 690 -13.65 22.94 -84.96
C ALA A 690 -14.92 23.32 -84.16
N PHE A 691 -15.12 22.71 -82.99
CA PHE A 691 -16.24 22.93 -82.08
C PHE A 691 -15.75 23.07 -80.62
N PRO A 692 -15.08 24.18 -80.27
CA PRO A 692 -14.59 24.40 -78.90
C PRO A 692 -15.75 24.60 -77.90
N PRO A 693 -15.47 24.50 -76.58
CA PRO A 693 -16.46 24.82 -75.55
C PRO A 693 -17.12 26.19 -75.76
N GLY A 694 -18.45 26.25 -75.70
CA GLY A 694 -19.24 27.45 -76.02
C GLY A 694 -19.60 27.64 -77.51
N GLY A 695 -19.12 26.78 -78.40
CA GLY A 695 -19.50 26.78 -79.82
C GLY A 695 -20.98 26.44 -80.06
N LEU A 696 -21.54 26.97 -81.16
CA LEU A 696 -22.91 26.73 -81.60
C LEU A 696 -22.95 25.85 -82.87
N ILE A 697 -23.88 24.89 -82.95
CA ILE A 697 -23.93 23.94 -84.08
C ILE A 697 -24.15 24.65 -85.42
N GLY A 698 -24.91 25.74 -85.46
CA GLY A 698 -25.14 26.50 -86.70
C GLY A 698 -23.83 26.98 -87.37
N PRO A 699 -22.97 27.76 -86.67
CA PRO A 699 -21.64 28.11 -87.14
C PRO A 699 -20.76 26.91 -87.50
N PHE A 700 -20.84 25.81 -86.73
CA PHE A 700 -20.09 24.59 -87.02
C PHE A 700 -20.49 23.93 -88.33
N ILE A 701 -21.80 23.86 -88.63
CA ILE A 701 -22.31 23.43 -89.93
C ILE A 701 -21.72 24.32 -91.03
N GLY A 702 -21.69 25.65 -90.84
CA GLY A 702 -21.10 26.58 -91.79
C GLY A 702 -19.59 26.34 -92.04
N ILE A 703 -18.83 26.00 -91.00
CA ILE A 703 -17.41 25.59 -91.15
C ILE A 703 -17.30 24.29 -91.96
N CYS A 704 -18.17 23.31 -91.70
CA CYS A 704 -18.18 22.05 -92.42
C CYS A 704 -18.50 22.26 -93.92
N GLU A 705 -19.46 23.13 -94.23
CA GLU A 705 -19.82 23.48 -95.61
C GLU A 705 -18.68 24.17 -96.36
N GLN A 706 -17.97 25.09 -95.73
CA GLN A 706 -16.82 25.77 -96.34
C GLN A 706 -15.67 24.80 -96.66
N ARG A 707 -15.60 23.66 -95.95
CA ARG A 707 -14.50 22.69 -96.07
C ARG A 707 -14.88 21.43 -96.85
N VAL A 708 -16.14 21.30 -97.29
CA VAL A 708 -16.58 20.13 -98.06
C VAL A 708 -15.79 20.03 -99.38
N ASN A 709 -15.37 18.82 -99.75
CA ASN A 709 -14.51 18.55 -100.91
C ASN A 709 -13.11 19.23 -100.85
N THR A 710 -12.66 19.65 -99.66
CA THR A 710 -11.29 20.13 -99.44
C THR A 710 -10.48 19.11 -98.63
N PRO A 711 -9.14 19.17 -98.61
CA PRO A 711 -8.32 18.33 -97.73
C PRO A 711 -8.61 18.51 -96.23
N ALA A 712 -9.29 19.59 -95.84
CA ALA A 712 -9.67 19.90 -94.46
C ALA A 712 -11.13 19.54 -94.13
N GLN A 713 -11.77 18.68 -94.94
CA GLN A 713 -13.16 18.25 -94.74
C GLN A 713 -13.36 17.61 -93.36
N ILE A 714 -14.44 18.02 -92.68
CA ILE A 714 -14.82 17.53 -91.34
C ILE A 714 -15.98 16.54 -91.43
N LEU A 715 -17.05 16.92 -92.13
CA LEU A 715 -18.25 16.11 -92.37
C LEU A 715 -18.46 15.95 -93.88
N SER A 716 -19.06 14.83 -94.28
CA SER A 716 -19.54 14.65 -95.66
C SER A 716 -20.75 15.56 -95.94
N GLN A 717 -21.05 15.86 -97.21
CA GLN A 717 -22.25 16.64 -97.55
C GLN A 717 -23.53 16.01 -96.97
N ALA A 718 -23.63 14.68 -97.01
CA ALA A 718 -24.78 13.96 -96.45
C ALA A 718 -24.90 14.11 -94.92
N ASP A 719 -23.79 14.12 -94.19
CA ASP A 719 -23.81 14.31 -92.74
C ASP A 719 -24.06 15.78 -92.34
N ILE A 720 -23.60 16.73 -93.16
CA ILE A 720 -23.93 18.15 -93.00
C ILE A 720 -25.45 18.34 -93.13
N ASP A 721 -26.05 17.77 -94.17
CA ASP A 721 -27.49 17.85 -94.42
C ASP A 721 -28.29 17.16 -93.31
N GLU A 722 -27.83 16.00 -92.83
CA GLU A 722 -28.45 15.29 -91.72
C GLU A 722 -28.37 16.10 -90.41
N LEU A 723 -27.19 16.62 -90.05
CA LEU A 723 -27.01 17.42 -88.83
C LEU A 723 -27.90 18.68 -88.87
N ARG A 724 -28.03 19.32 -90.04
CA ARG A 724 -28.93 20.46 -90.24
C ARG A 724 -30.39 20.08 -90.00
N ASN A 725 -30.84 18.95 -90.53
CA ASN A 725 -32.21 18.46 -90.34
C ASN A 725 -32.50 18.12 -88.88
N LEU A 726 -31.57 17.45 -88.20
CA LEU A 726 -31.69 17.12 -86.78
C LEU A 726 -31.71 18.38 -85.91
N LEU A 727 -30.83 19.34 -86.18
CA LEU A 727 -30.79 20.62 -85.48
C LEU A 727 -32.08 21.42 -85.69
N ALA A 728 -32.62 21.44 -86.91
CA ALA A 728 -33.85 22.16 -87.22
C ALA A 728 -35.02 21.67 -86.37
N TYR A 729 -35.19 20.35 -86.24
CA TYR A 729 -36.21 19.78 -85.36
C TYR A 729 -35.94 20.07 -83.88
N ALA A 730 -34.70 19.87 -83.42
CA ALA A 730 -34.36 20.06 -82.01
C ALA A 730 -34.49 21.54 -81.56
N ASN A 731 -34.29 22.49 -82.48
CA ASN A 731 -34.48 23.93 -82.21
C ASN A 731 -35.93 24.31 -81.93
N LEU A 732 -36.92 23.53 -82.38
CA LEU A 732 -38.33 23.76 -82.04
C LEU A 732 -38.59 23.70 -80.53
N PHE A 733 -37.72 23.02 -79.78
CA PHE A 733 -37.90 22.75 -78.35
C PHE A 733 -36.85 23.46 -77.47
N HIS A 734 -36.02 24.33 -78.05
CA HIS A 734 -34.98 25.04 -77.30
C HIS A 734 -35.37 26.51 -77.05
N HIS A 735 -35.27 26.97 -75.80
CA HIS A 735 -35.70 28.32 -75.40
C HIS A 735 -35.01 29.45 -76.15
N ASP A 736 -33.71 29.34 -76.45
CA ASP A 736 -32.98 30.37 -77.23
C ASP A 736 -33.35 30.40 -78.71
N SER A 737 -34.02 29.35 -79.23
CA SER A 737 -34.28 29.20 -80.68
C SER A 737 -35.77 29.24 -81.02
N ASN A 738 -36.65 28.93 -80.06
CA ASN A 738 -38.10 29.06 -80.19
C ASN A 738 -38.69 29.67 -78.90
N PRO A 739 -39.20 30.92 -78.93
CA PRO A 739 -39.88 31.52 -77.78
C PRO A 739 -41.11 30.72 -77.30
N ALA A 740 -41.75 29.95 -78.19
CA ALA A 740 -42.90 29.09 -77.90
C ALA A 740 -42.51 27.63 -77.59
N TRP A 741 -41.23 27.34 -77.30
CA TRP A 741 -40.73 25.98 -77.07
C TRP A 741 -41.54 25.17 -76.04
N ALA A 742 -42.05 25.83 -75.01
CA ALA A 742 -42.80 25.19 -73.92
C ALA A 742 -44.20 24.69 -74.36
N THR A 743 -44.79 25.31 -75.38
CA THR A 743 -46.12 24.97 -75.91
C THR A 743 -46.06 24.31 -77.29
N GLN A 744 -44.87 24.17 -77.88
CA GLN A 744 -44.65 23.49 -79.14
C GLN A 744 -45.25 22.07 -79.10
N ALA A 745 -46.14 21.78 -80.04
CA ALA A 745 -46.77 20.48 -80.17
C ALA A 745 -45.73 19.40 -80.50
N ILE A 746 -45.86 18.25 -79.85
CA ILE A 746 -45.01 17.09 -80.09
C ILE A 746 -45.85 16.02 -80.77
N ASN A 747 -45.32 15.47 -81.86
CA ASN A 747 -45.88 14.29 -82.51
C ASN A 747 -44.96 13.11 -82.20
N ASP A 748 -45.50 12.09 -81.54
CA ASP A 748 -44.76 10.90 -81.10
C ASP A 748 -43.99 10.20 -82.24
N GLN A 749 -44.61 10.07 -83.42
CA GLN A 749 -43.98 9.44 -84.58
C GLN A 749 -42.78 10.27 -85.08
N ALA A 750 -42.93 11.60 -85.17
CA ALA A 750 -41.84 12.49 -85.54
C ALA A 750 -40.73 12.46 -84.49
N LEU A 751 -41.07 12.56 -83.20
CA LEU A 751 -40.11 12.51 -82.11
C LEU A 751 -39.31 11.20 -82.11
N THR A 752 -39.98 10.07 -82.30
CA THR A 752 -39.35 8.74 -82.41
C THR A 752 -38.37 8.69 -83.57
N GLN A 753 -38.75 9.19 -84.76
CA GLN A 753 -37.86 9.21 -85.92
C GLN A 753 -36.63 10.10 -85.70
N PHE A 754 -36.82 11.32 -85.18
CA PHE A 754 -35.71 12.23 -84.90
C PHE A 754 -34.82 11.72 -83.77
N ALA A 755 -35.39 11.09 -82.73
CA ALA A 755 -34.63 10.44 -81.66
C ALA A 755 -33.73 9.30 -82.21
N CYS A 756 -34.28 8.40 -83.02
CA CYS A 756 -33.51 7.34 -83.68
C CYS A 756 -32.36 7.91 -84.52
N ARG A 757 -32.64 8.93 -85.35
CA ARG A 757 -31.64 9.55 -86.22
C ARG A 757 -30.58 10.33 -85.46
N THR A 758 -30.94 11.05 -84.39
CA THR A 758 -29.99 11.73 -83.50
C THR A 758 -29.04 10.74 -82.83
N LEU A 759 -29.55 9.63 -82.29
CA LEU A 759 -28.70 8.59 -81.72
C LEU A 759 -27.82 7.90 -82.77
N ALA A 760 -28.34 7.69 -83.99
CA ALA A 760 -27.55 7.13 -85.09
C ALA A 760 -26.43 8.08 -85.52
N PHE A 761 -26.71 9.38 -85.63
CA PHE A 761 -25.72 10.41 -85.96
C PHE A 761 -24.63 10.48 -84.89
N ALA A 762 -25.00 10.49 -83.60
CA ALA A 762 -24.08 10.51 -82.47
C ALA A 762 -23.34 9.18 -82.20
N ARG A 763 -23.54 8.15 -83.04
CA ARG A 763 -22.82 6.88 -83.02
C ARG A 763 -21.84 6.70 -84.18
N ARG A 764 -21.95 7.52 -85.24
CA ARG A 764 -21.08 7.41 -86.41
C ARG A 764 -19.67 7.86 -86.01
N GLN A 765 -18.71 6.94 -86.08
CA GLN A 765 -17.29 7.27 -86.20
C GLN A 765 -16.93 7.34 -87.67
#